data_AF-A0A183NES9-F1
#
_entry.id   AF-A0A183NES9-F1
#
_cell.length_a   1.000
_cell.length_b   1.000
_cell.length_c   1.000
_cell.angle_alpha   90.00
_cell.angle_beta   90.00
_cell.angle_gamma   90.00
#
_symmetry.space_group_name_H-M   'P 1'
#
loop_
_entity.id
_entity.type
_entity.pdbx_description
1 polymer ?
#
loop_
_entity_poly.entity_id
_entity_poly.type
_entity_poly.pdbx_seq_one_letter_code
_entity_poly.pdbx_strand_id
1 'polypeptide(L)'
;MGLANDYSTLDCSLKYYFVSKPLFTFYFKLIGSCLAEEIAQDLDSPSDPIGSSSSEQDVQSHKAWWAIIQRTGHVVGILQSLHSRAFIGNLQIPSNFQTPKKVSPKGDQNNNQSEAIRTDPVLSNWKNAVLIPTDTRLPRVFIPREACPEGFLKNPETYKNVRFIGRITEWFDSNMFPKGELLRELSCDSSTLIQDETDRILVGAGFIWGVEAAFQFPDIVTESVRKSVDDVNAIREKDFIFRKDFRKYCVFTIDPSTARDLDDALHIRQLEPSEIEKLECSGYGNAFYEVGVHIADVSYFVKPDSPVDKEAASRATSIYLVQLCVPMLPRLLCEEQCSLNPGEDKLAFSVVFTVTEDAKILTTWFGRTFIRSCCKLSYEDAQEFIDHPDRDWSSNEFVKVDQPYTVMDICKNVLKLNDLATKMRKSRFHSGALRLDQVKSTFSLNNENGLPLGIAPYISKQSNWLIEEWMLAANKSIAERLAKYLPDSAFLRRHPPPSVKQLTEVSSSLNVAGININIDSAGSIQDSICREAGCDVEIGYHYSDALVKLCDDFMSNVLIHDGDLIEEMQKVGLNSVVQKEKLLLKTLEHEARLLVTVALLTKTMNLAVYFCLGLLPSELSPSHYALNMQLYTHFTSPIRRYADVIVHRQLSATLAKEESDR
;
A
#
# COMPACT_ATOMS: atom_id res chain seq x y z
N MET A 1 62.53 -21.57 -19.46
CA MET A 1 62.11 -22.99 -19.37
C MET A 1 60.73 -22.98 -18.74
N GLY A 2 59.61 -23.11 -19.42
CA GLY A 2 59.33 -23.64 -20.74
C GLY A 2 58.02 -24.39 -20.59
N LEU A 3 56.89 -23.72 -20.87
CA LEU A 3 55.62 -24.35 -21.26
C LEU A 3 54.86 -23.29 -22.08
N ALA A 4 54.60 -23.66 -23.32
CA ALA A 4 54.02 -22.85 -24.37
C ALA A 4 52.49 -22.91 -24.35
N ASN A 5 51.88 -21.86 -24.89
CA ASN A 5 50.59 -21.79 -25.59
C ASN A 5 49.50 -22.82 -25.26
N ASP A 6 48.38 -22.33 -24.72
CA ASP A 6 47.05 -22.59 -25.29
C ASP A 6 46.04 -21.55 -24.77
N TYR A 7 45.95 -20.42 -25.50
CA TYR A 7 44.77 -19.58 -25.54
C TYR A 7 43.91 -20.04 -26.72
N SER A 8 43.09 -21.07 -26.48
CA SER A 8 42.02 -21.45 -27.40
C SER A 8 40.90 -22.10 -26.61
N THR A 9 39.89 -21.30 -26.23
CA THR A 9 38.45 -21.62 -26.17
C THR A 9 37.73 -20.54 -25.35
N LEU A 10 37.69 -19.32 -25.88
CA LEU A 10 36.43 -18.57 -25.86
C LEU A 10 35.53 -19.31 -26.84
N ASP A 11 34.72 -20.24 -26.34
CA ASP A 11 33.62 -20.81 -27.12
C ASP A 11 32.31 -20.39 -26.49
N CYS A 12 31.55 -19.63 -27.27
CA CYS A 12 30.21 -19.18 -27.00
C CYS A 12 29.30 -20.38 -26.78
N SER A 13 29.10 -20.80 -25.52
CA SER A 13 28.06 -21.77 -25.17
C SER A 13 26.84 -21.08 -24.57
N LEU A 14 26.30 -20.11 -25.32
CA LEU A 14 24.85 -19.84 -25.38
C LEU A 14 24.24 -20.99 -26.19
N LYS A 15 24.22 -22.19 -25.61
CA LYS A 15 23.48 -23.32 -26.16
C LYS A 15 22.07 -23.25 -25.59
N TYR A 16 21.20 -22.57 -26.33
CA TYR A 16 19.78 -22.87 -26.36
C TYR A 16 19.61 -24.39 -26.29
N TYR A 17 18.94 -24.87 -25.25
CA TYR A 17 18.62 -26.29 -25.14
C TYR A 17 17.72 -26.65 -26.32
N PHE A 18 18.31 -27.38 -27.27
CA PHE A 18 17.60 -28.13 -28.27
C PHE A 18 16.53 -28.97 -27.57
N VAL A 19 15.26 -28.66 -27.87
CA VAL A 19 14.26 -29.70 -28.11
C VAL A 19 14.99 -30.79 -28.90
N SER A 20 15.06 -32.03 -28.38
CA SER A 20 15.80 -33.09 -29.03
C SER A 20 15.48 -33.10 -30.53
N LYS A 21 16.50 -33.15 -31.41
CA LYS A 21 16.34 -33.09 -32.88
C LYS A 21 15.13 -33.88 -33.43
N PRO A 22 14.74 -35.05 -32.87
CA PRO A 22 13.52 -35.74 -33.28
C PRO A 22 12.22 -34.95 -33.01
N LEU A 23 12.08 -34.32 -31.85
CA LEU A 23 10.91 -33.52 -31.47
C LEU A 23 10.82 -32.23 -32.32
N PHE A 24 11.94 -31.54 -32.57
CA PHE A 24 11.93 -30.30 -33.37
C PHE A 24 11.54 -30.57 -34.83
N THR A 25 12.01 -31.68 -35.41
CA THR A 25 11.62 -32.13 -36.77
C THR A 25 10.15 -32.59 -36.82
N PHE A 26 9.63 -33.13 -35.72
CA PHE A 26 8.22 -33.51 -35.58
C PHE A 26 7.30 -32.29 -35.51
N TYR A 27 7.69 -31.23 -34.78
CA TYR A 27 6.96 -29.97 -34.74
C TYR A 27 6.92 -29.29 -36.11
N PHE A 28 8.04 -29.20 -36.85
CA PHE A 28 8.05 -28.68 -38.23
C PHE A 28 7.03 -29.37 -39.15
N LYS A 29 6.82 -30.69 -38.98
CA LYS A 29 5.81 -31.45 -39.72
C LYS A 29 4.37 -31.20 -39.27
N LEU A 30 4.15 -30.76 -38.04
CA LEU A 30 2.82 -30.61 -37.44
C LEU A 30 2.25 -29.19 -37.56
N ILE A 31 3.11 -28.16 -37.42
CA ILE A 31 2.70 -26.75 -37.37
C ILE A 31 3.10 -25.91 -38.60
N GLY A 32 3.89 -26.48 -39.52
CA GLY A 32 4.37 -25.80 -40.72
C GLY A 32 5.62 -24.93 -40.47
N SER A 33 6.39 -24.66 -41.53
CA SER A 33 7.69 -23.96 -41.45
C SER A 33 7.55 -22.48 -41.06
N CYS A 34 6.52 -21.80 -41.55
CA CYS A 34 6.26 -20.38 -41.27
C CYS A 34 6.01 -20.14 -39.77
N LEU A 35 5.15 -20.96 -39.15
CA LEU A 35 4.83 -20.82 -37.73
C LEU A 35 6.03 -21.14 -36.83
N ALA A 36 6.87 -22.10 -37.23
CA ALA A 36 8.08 -22.44 -36.48
C ALA A 36 9.12 -21.30 -36.50
N GLU A 37 9.24 -20.59 -37.63
CA GLU A 37 10.10 -19.40 -37.75
C GLU A 37 9.57 -18.22 -36.92
N GLU A 38 8.26 -17.98 -36.93
CA GLU A 38 7.61 -16.98 -36.07
C GLU A 38 7.82 -17.26 -34.58
N ILE A 39 7.68 -18.53 -34.16
CA ILE A 39 7.95 -18.95 -32.78
C ILE A 39 9.41 -18.71 -32.39
N ALA A 40 10.35 -19.02 -33.28
CA ALA A 40 11.78 -18.82 -33.01
C ALA A 40 12.12 -17.33 -32.85
N GLN A 41 11.61 -16.47 -33.73
CA GLN A 41 11.81 -15.02 -33.63
C GLN A 41 11.20 -14.44 -32.35
N ASP A 42 10.03 -14.93 -31.95
CA ASP A 42 9.37 -14.51 -30.71
C ASP A 42 10.14 -14.93 -29.46
N LEU A 43 10.66 -16.17 -29.41
CA LEU A 43 11.46 -16.65 -28.28
C LEU A 43 12.76 -15.87 -28.08
N ASP A 44 13.30 -15.28 -29.15
CA ASP A 44 14.46 -14.39 -29.11
C ASP A 44 14.09 -12.93 -28.76
N SER A 45 12.80 -12.60 -28.70
CA SER A 45 12.30 -11.28 -28.31
C SER A 45 12.07 -11.19 -26.80
N PRO A 46 12.54 -10.12 -26.13
CA PRO A 46 12.23 -9.85 -24.72
C PRO A 46 10.79 -9.36 -24.49
N SER A 47 10.03 -9.10 -25.55
CA SER A 47 8.67 -8.55 -25.50
C SER A 47 7.66 -9.49 -26.15
N ASP A 48 6.41 -9.45 -25.67
CA ASP A 48 5.30 -10.16 -26.29
C ASP A 48 5.06 -9.63 -27.72
N PRO A 49 4.66 -10.49 -28.66
CA PRO A 49 4.41 -10.08 -30.03
C PRO A 49 3.18 -9.17 -30.07
N ILE A 50 3.31 -8.02 -30.73
CA ILE A 50 2.21 -7.07 -30.91
C ILE A 50 1.20 -7.73 -31.84
N GLY A 51 -0.05 -7.87 -31.40
CA GLY A 51 -1.12 -8.44 -32.21
C GLY A 51 -1.20 -7.72 -33.55
N SER A 52 -1.16 -8.47 -34.65
CA SER A 52 -1.26 -7.91 -35.99
C SER A 52 -2.59 -7.15 -36.13
N SER A 53 -2.52 -5.85 -36.42
CA SER A 53 -3.65 -5.10 -36.93
C SER A 53 -3.95 -5.60 -38.35
N SER A 54 -4.67 -6.71 -38.47
CA SER A 54 -5.04 -7.25 -39.77
C SER A 54 -6.16 -6.41 -40.37
N SER A 55 -5.83 -5.74 -41.47
CA SER A 55 -6.78 -5.25 -42.47
C SER A 55 -7.85 -6.30 -42.76
N GLU A 56 -9.10 -5.84 -42.87
CA GLU A 56 -10.25 -6.64 -43.28
C GLU A 56 -9.95 -7.40 -44.58
N GLN A 57 -9.82 -8.72 -44.49
CA GLN A 57 -10.20 -9.76 -45.46
C GLN A 57 -9.33 -11.02 -45.23
N ASP A 58 -9.69 -11.83 -44.23
CA ASP A 58 -9.79 -13.29 -44.42
C ASP A 58 -10.46 -13.97 -43.21
N VAL A 59 -11.51 -14.72 -43.52
CA VAL A 59 -12.36 -15.42 -42.56
C VAL A 59 -11.75 -16.79 -42.25
N GLN A 60 -10.79 -16.81 -41.33
CA GLN A 60 -10.46 -17.99 -40.51
C GLN A 60 -9.71 -17.50 -39.26
N SER A 61 -10.42 -17.33 -38.15
CA SER A 61 -9.85 -16.85 -36.89
C SER A 61 -8.96 -17.93 -36.25
N HIS A 62 -7.76 -18.13 -36.78
CA HIS A 62 -6.74 -18.87 -36.06
C HIS A 62 -6.27 -18.00 -34.90
N LYS A 63 -6.49 -18.46 -33.67
CA LYS A 63 -5.87 -17.84 -32.50
C LYS A 63 -4.36 -17.85 -32.71
N ALA A 64 -3.71 -16.72 -32.42
CA ALA A 64 -2.26 -16.64 -32.51
C ALA A 64 -1.59 -17.74 -31.66
N TRP A 65 -0.48 -18.29 -32.14
CA TRP A 65 0.13 -19.48 -31.55
C TRP A 65 0.55 -19.27 -30.09
N TRP A 66 0.95 -18.05 -29.70
CA TRP A 66 1.31 -17.71 -28.32
C TRP A 66 0.12 -17.74 -27.34
N ALA A 67 -1.12 -17.71 -27.86
CA ALA A 67 -2.32 -17.97 -27.06
C ALA A 67 -2.53 -19.46 -26.77
N ILE A 68 -1.81 -20.35 -27.48
CA ILE A 68 -1.88 -21.81 -27.37
C ILE A 68 -0.63 -22.36 -26.67
N ILE A 69 0.54 -21.80 -26.96
CA ILE A 69 1.84 -22.20 -26.42
C ILE A 69 2.38 -21.06 -25.58
N GLN A 70 2.43 -21.25 -24.26
CA GLN A 70 3.02 -20.27 -23.34
C GLN A 70 4.55 -20.41 -23.31
N ARG A 71 5.26 -19.27 -23.23
CA ARG A 71 6.70 -19.28 -22.98
C ARG A 71 6.96 -19.94 -21.62
N THR A 72 7.90 -20.89 -21.58
CA THR A 72 8.35 -21.54 -20.34
C THR A 72 9.83 -21.26 -20.14
N GLY A 73 10.25 -21.10 -18.89
CA GLY A 73 11.63 -20.84 -18.52
C GLY A 73 12.05 -21.66 -17.29
N HIS A 74 13.35 -21.86 -17.12
CA HIS A 74 13.92 -22.45 -15.91
C HIS A 74 14.84 -21.44 -15.24
N VAL A 75 14.80 -21.36 -13.91
CA VAL A 75 15.65 -20.46 -13.14
C VAL A 75 17.08 -21.00 -13.16
N VAL A 76 18.01 -20.22 -13.72
CA VAL A 76 19.45 -20.57 -13.82
C VAL A 76 20.30 -19.91 -12.73
N GLY A 77 19.76 -18.90 -12.05
CA GLY A 77 20.45 -18.16 -11.02
C GLY A 77 19.52 -17.19 -10.29
N ILE A 78 19.92 -16.80 -9.08
CA ILE A 78 19.21 -15.82 -8.26
C ILE A 78 20.08 -14.56 -8.21
N LEU A 79 19.65 -13.50 -8.90
CA LEU A 79 20.38 -12.23 -8.93
C LEU A 79 20.24 -11.46 -7.60
N GLN A 80 19.06 -11.53 -6.98
CA GLN A 80 18.76 -10.85 -5.73
C GLN A 80 17.81 -11.67 -4.87
N SER A 81 18.11 -11.79 -3.59
CA SER A 81 17.24 -12.47 -2.60
C SER A 81 16.40 -11.43 -1.86
N LEU A 82 15.16 -11.22 -2.29
CA LEU A 82 14.24 -10.22 -1.70
C LEU A 82 13.44 -10.73 -0.49
N HIS A 83 13.34 -12.05 -0.31
CA HIS A 83 12.57 -12.65 0.77
C HIS A 83 13.41 -12.70 2.07
N SER A 84 12.78 -12.44 3.23
CA SER A 84 13.44 -12.47 4.56
C SER A 84 13.97 -13.86 4.94
N ARG A 85 13.51 -14.89 4.25
CA ARG A 85 13.73 -16.33 4.50
C ARG A 85 13.20 -16.80 5.85
N ALA A 86 12.58 -15.92 6.64
CA ALA A 86 11.86 -16.24 7.85
C ALA A 86 10.41 -16.60 7.50
N PHE A 87 9.84 -17.56 8.22
CA PHE A 87 8.49 -18.05 8.00
C PHE A 87 7.97 -18.74 9.25
N ILE A 88 6.66 -18.98 9.28
CA ILE A 88 6.01 -19.73 10.35
C ILE A 88 5.61 -21.10 9.85
N GLY A 89 5.80 -22.12 10.69
CA GLY A 89 5.46 -23.49 10.37
C GLY A 89 5.27 -24.37 11.59
N ASN A 90 4.77 -25.58 11.34
CA ASN A 90 4.61 -26.60 12.37
C ASN A 90 5.74 -27.62 12.29
N LEU A 91 6.30 -27.98 13.43
CA LEU A 91 7.40 -28.94 13.51
C LEU A 91 6.86 -30.37 13.52
N GLN A 92 7.40 -31.23 12.65
CA GLN A 92 7.00 -32.62 12.54
C GLN A 92 8.21 -33.55 12.44
N ILE A 93 8.05 -34.78 12.92
CA ILE A 93 9.00 -35.86 12.64
C ILE A 93 8.74 -36.39 11.22
N PRO A 94 9.78 -36.73 10.44
CA PRO A 94 9.62 -37.34 9.14
C PRO A 94 8.70 -38.58 9.17
N SER A 95 7.82 -38.70 8.18
CA SER A 95 6.77 -39.73 8.09
C SER A 95 7.27 -41.16 8.32
N ASN A 96 8.50 -41.46 7.93
CA ASN A 96 9.12 -42.78 8.06
C ASN A 96 9.40 -43.19 9.52
N PHE A 97 9.32 -42.24 10.47
CA PHE A 97 9.55 -42.44 11.89
C PHE A 97 8.31 -42.11 12.75
N GLN A 98 7.16 -41.83 12.11
CA GLN A 98 5.89 -41.65 12.82
C GLN A 98 5.36 -43.02 13.28
N THR A 99 4.90 -43.12 14.52
CA THR A 99 4.29 -44.34 15.04
C THR A 99 3.02 -44.67 14.25
N PRO A 100 2.75 -45.95 13.92
CA PRO A 100 1.51 -46.31 13.22
C PRO A 100 0.30 -45.91 14.07
N LYS A 101 -0.69 -45.24 13.46
CA LYS A 101 -1.98 -44.94 14.10
C LYS A 101 -2.55 -46.25 14.67
N LYS A 102 -2.72 -46.34 15.99
CA LYS A 102 -3.46 -47.44 16.63
C LYS A 102 -4.86 -47.51 16.00
N VAL A 103 -5.10 -48.51 15.18
CA VAL A 103 -6.45 -48.91 14.80
C VAL A 103 -7.04 -49.58 16.03
N SER A 104 -8.00 -48.93 16.69
CA SER A 104 -8.68 -49.47 17.86
C SER A 104 -9.42 -50.77 17.49
N PRO A 105 -9.11 -51.92 18.09
CA PRO A 105 -10.00 -53.08 18.01
C PRO A 105 -11.20 -52.83 18.94
N LYS A 106 -12.39 -53.21 18.49
CA LYS A 106 -13.59 -53.28 19.33
C LYS A 106 -13.42 -54.39 20.37
N GLY A 107 -13.75 -54.08 21.64
CA GLY A 107 -14.11 -55.05 22.70
C GLY A 107 -12.94 -55.70 23.44
N ASP A 108 -12.67 -55.29 24.67
CA ASP A 108 -13.20 -55.94 25.87
C ASP A 108 -12.57 -55.36 27.15
N GLN A 109 -13.40 -55.20 28.17
CA GLN A 109 -13.01 -54.69 29.49
C GLN A 109 -12.29 -55.78 30.30
N ASN A 110 -11.15 -55.40 30.90
CA ASN A 110 -10.62 -55.78 32.22
C ASN A 110 -9.12 -56.11 32.19
N ASN A 111 -8.29 -55.22 32.72
CA ASN A 111 -7.62 -55.46 34.01
C ASN A 111 -6.61 -54.35 34.34
N ASN A 112 -6.61 -53.98 35.62
CA ASN A 112 -5.60 -53.15 36.27
C ASN A 112 -4.21 -53.77 36.14
N GLN A 113 -3.26 -53.03 35.57
CA GLN A 113 -1.84 -53.11 35.92
C GLN A 113 -1.13 -51.83 35.51
N SER A 114 -0.32 -51.32 36.44
CA SER A 114 0.56 -50.17 36.38
C SER A 114 1.32 -50.03 35.05
N GLU A 115 1.07 -48.94 34.30
CA GLU A 115 1.86 -48.53 33.15
C GLU A 115 3.21 -47.97 33.60
N ALA A 116 4.22 -48.84 33.63
CA ALA A 116 5.60 -48.40 33.52
C ALA A 116 5.79 -47.71 32.16
N ILE A 117 6.34 -46.49 32.19
CA ILE A 117 6.72 -45.69 31.02
C ILE A 117 7.68 -46.53 30.14
N ARG A 118 7.14 -47.17 29.10
CA ARG A 118 7.94 -47.76 28.02
C ARG A 118 8.30 -46.65 27.05
N THR A 119 9.51 -46.11 27.18
CA THR A 119 10.15 -45.33 26.11
C THR A 119 10.48 -46.29 24.95
N ASP A 120 9.68 -46.29 23.90
CA ASP A 120 9.94 -47.10 22.70
C ASP A 120 11.27 -46.68 22.03
N PRO A 121 12.22 -47.59 21.75
CA PRO A 121 13.53 -47.27 21.18
C PRO A 121 13.50 -46.65 19.76
N VAL A 122 12.36 -46.71 19.07
CA VAL A 122 12.21 -46.35 17.64
C VAL A 122 12.24 -44.83 17.40
N LEU A 123 11.89 -44.01 18.40
CA LEU A 123 11.88 -42.54 18.30
C LEU A 123 13.29 -41.89 18.30
N SER A 124 14.35 -42.69 18.44
CA SER A 124 15.73 -42.21 18.63
C SER A 124 16.57 -42.04 17.35
N ASN A 125 16.14 -42.56 16.20
CA ASN A 125 17.01 -42.70 15.00
C ASN A 125 16.83 -41.64 13.90
N TRP A 126 16.01 -40.61 14.09
CA TRP A 126 15.86 -39.55 13.09
C TRP A 126 16.91 -38.44 13.28
N LYS A 127 17.48 -37.96 12.16
CA LYS A 127 18.52 -36.92 12.17
C LYS A 127 17.98 -35.49 12.10
N ASN A 128 16.92 -35.28 11.32
CA ASN A 128 16.30 -33.97 11.12
C ASN A 128 14.79 -34.05 11.34
N ALA A 129 14.24 -33.02 11.97
CA ALA A 129 12.82 -32.72 11.93
C ALA A 129 12.49 -31.95 10.66
N VAL A 130 11.20 -31.86 10.34
CA VAL A 130 10.68 -31.12 9.20
C VAL A 130 9.78 -30.01 9.72
N LEU A 131 10.18 -28.76 9.48
CA LEU A 131 9.33 -27.60 9.69
C LEU A 131 8.49 -27.39 8.43
N ILE A 132 7.17 -27.46 8.56
CA ILE A 132 6.22 -27.31 7.46
C ILE A 132 5.67 -25.89 7.49
N PRO A 133 6.03 -25.02 6.53
CA PRO A 133 5.51 -23.65 6.49
C PRO A 133 3.98 -23.61 6.37
N THR A 134 3.37 -22.60 6.98
CA THR A 134 1.95 -22.26 6.75
C THR A 134 1.75 -21.65 5.36
N ASP A 135 2.74 -20.94 4.83
CA ASP A 135 2.73 -20.44 3.45
C ASP A 135 3.12 -21.57 2.48
N THR A 136 2.16 -22.00 1.66
CA THR A 136 2.33 -23.10 0.71
C THR A 136 3.29 -22.80 -0.43
N ARG A 137 3.66 -21.53 -0.64
CA ARG A 137 4.68 -21.12 -1.61
C ARG A 137 6.10 -21.44 -1.13
N LEU A 138 6.30 -21.67 0.17
CA LEU A 138 7.59 -21.99 0.75
C LEU A 138 7.79 -23.51 0.86
N PRO A 139 9.02 -24.00 0.62
CA PRO A 139 9.32 -25.43 0.75
C PRO A 139 9.34 -25.84 2.23
N ARG A 140 9.15 -27.14 2.47
CA ARG A 140 9.45 -27.73 3.79
C ARG A 140 10.92 -27.54 4.11
N VAL A 141 11.25 -27.37 5.39
CA VAL A 141 12.62 -27.05 5.83
C VAL A 141 13.10 -28.08 6.84
N PHE A 142 14.31 -28.60 6.65
CA PHE A 142 14.94 -29.49 7.60
C PHE A 142 15.52 -28.72 8.79
N ILE A 143 15.13 -29.14 9.98
CA ILE A 143 15.66 -28.64 11.25
C ILE A 143 16.50 -29.74 11.89
N PRO A 144 17.78 -29.50 12.21
CA PRO A 144 18.61 -30.46 12.92
C PRO A 144 17.97 -30.89 14.25
N ARG A 145 18.07 -32.17 14.60
CA ARG A 145 17.50 -32.70 15.85
C ARG A 145 18.01 -31.94 17.07
N GLU A 146 19.28 -31.54 17.05
CA GLU A 146 19.96 -30.82 18.13
C GLU A 146 19.39 -29.41 18.35
N ALA A 147 18.75 -28.83 17.33
CA ALA A 147 18.11 -27.51 17.38
C ALA A 147 16.63 -27.57 17.79
N CYS A 148 16.07 -28.78 17.97
CA CYS A 148 14.66 -28.94 18.35
C CYS A 148 14.47 -28.80 19.87
N PRO A 149 13.32 -28.28 20.34
CA PRO A 149 13.03 -28.17 21.77
C PRO A 149 13.08 -29.53 22.49
N GLU A 150 13.60 -29.57 23.73
CA GLU A 150 13.67 -30.82 24.52
C GLU A 150 12.29 -31.47 24.70
N GLY A 151 11.24 -30.67 24.89
CA GLY A 151 9.87 -31.16 25.00
C GLY A 151 9.42 -31.89 23.73
N PHE A 152 9.78 -31.37 22.55
CA PHE A 152 9.48 -32.00 21.26
C PHE A 152 10.21 -33.33 21.11
N LEU A 153 11.48 -33.40 21.53
CA LEU A 153 12.26 -34.63 21.48
C LEU A 153 11.67 -35.75 22.35
N LYS A 154 11.03 -35.39 23.48
CA LYS A 154 10.39 -36.33 24.40
C LYS A 154 8.98 -36.73 23.95
N ASN A 155 8.17 -35.76 23.53
CA ASN A 155 6.78 -35.99 23.11
C ASN A 155 6.42 -35.14 21.87
N PRO A 156 6.70 -35.62 20.65
CA PRO A 156 6.45 -34.87 19.42
C PRO A 156 4.97 -34.52 19.19
N GLU A 157 4.04 -35.36 19.66
CA GLU A 157 2.61 -35.17 19.45
C GLU A 157 2.06 -33.93 20.17
N THR A 158 2.67 -33.50 21.28
CA THR A 158 2.23 -32.28 21.99
C THR A 158 2.52 -31.00 21.20
N TYR A 159 3.39 -31.07 20.20
CA TYR A 159 3.80 -29.94 19.37
C TYR A 159 3.07 -29.87 18.03
N LYS A 160 2.09 -30.75 17.79
CA LYS A 160 1.37 -30.82 16.52
C LYS A 160 0.67 -29.50 16.14
N ASN A 161 0.21 -28.76 17.14
CA ASN A 161 -0.46 -27.47 16.98
C ASN A 161 0.44 -26.28 17.35
N VAL A 162 1.68 -26.56 17.81
CA VAL A 162 2.64 -25.53 18.17
C VAL A 162 3.28 -24.99 16.90
N ARG A 163 3.20 -23.68 16.74
CA ARG A 163 3.78 -22.97 15.61
C ARG A 163 5.16 -22.44 16.00
N PHE A 164 6.08 -22.53 15.06
CA PHE A 164 7.44 -22.01 15.21
C PHE A 164 7.74 -21.00 14.13
N ILE A 165 8.50 -19.99 14.49
CA ILE A 165 9.19 -19.15 13.52
C ILE A 165 10.52 -19.84 13.19
N GLY A 166 10.72 -20.14 11.91
CA GLY A 166 11.96 -20.69 11.37
C GLY A 166 12.55 -19.81 10.29
N ARG A 167 13.82 -20.06 9.96
CA ARG A 167 14.53 -19.36 8.89
C ARG A 167 15.28 -20.34 8.00
N ILE A 168 15.15 -20.17 6.68
CA ILE A 168 15.96 -20.91 5.70
C ILE A 168 17.38 -20.34 5.74
N THR A 169 18.35 -21.19 6.09
CA THR A 169 19.76 -20.82 6.14
C THR A 169 20.47 -21.21 4.85
N GLU A 170 20.29 -22.44 4.38
CA GLU A 170 21.04 -23.01 3.27
C GLU A 170 20.19 -23.93 2.40
N TRP A 171 20.42 -23.94 1.08
CA TRP A 171 19.81 -24.89 0.16
C TRP A 171 20.84 -25.38 -0.85
N PHE A 172 21.40 -26.56 -0.59
CA PHE A 172 22.32 -27.24 -1.51
C PHE A 172 21.54 -28.00 -2.58
N ASP A 173 22.10 -28.07 -3.79
CA ASP A 173 21.56 -28.82 -4.93
C ASP A 173 21.37 -30.33 -4.66
N SER A 174 22.22 -30.89 -3.79
CA SER A 174 22.12 -32.27 -3.32
C SER A 174 20.88 -32.55 -2.46
N ASN A 175 20.22 -31.51 -1.95
CA ASN A 175 19.14 -31.64 -0.98
C ASN A 175 17.79 -31.22 -1.58
N MET A 176 16.81 -32.12 -1.48
CA MET A 176 15.43 -31.84 -1.92
C MET A 176 14.76 -30.71 -1.12
N PHE A 177 15.10 -30.58 0.17
CA PHE A 177 14.59 -29.53 1.04
C PHE A 177 15.74 -28.70 1.62
N PRO A 178 15.55 -27.38 1.78
CA PRO A 178 16.54 -26.53 2.43
C PRO A 178 16.74 -26.91 3.91
N LYS A 179 17.88 -26.53 4.45
CA LYS A 179 18.15 -26.49 5.88
C LYS A 179 17.71 -25.16 6.47
N GLY A 180 17.34 -25.20 7.74
CA GLY A 180 17.01 -24.00 8.48
C GLY A 180 17.23 -24.17 9.97
N GLU A 181 16.90 -23.10 10.68
CA GLU A 181 16.97 -23.01 12.14
C GLU A 181 15.59 -22.60 12.70
N LEU A 182 15.33 -23.00 13.94
CA LEU A 182 14.20 -22.52 14.73
C LEU A 182 14.65 -21.26 15.48
N LEU A 183 13.84 -20.21 15.41
CA LEU A 183 14.11 -18.95 16.08
C LEU A 183 13.38 -18.85 17.41
N ARG A 184 12.06 -19.09 17.39
CA ARG A 184 11.23 -19.11 18.60
C ARG A 184 9.91 -19.85 18.38
N GLU A 185 9.31 -20.22 19.48
CA GLU A 185 7.98 -20.80 19.59
C GLU A 185 6.93 -19.67 19.66
N LEU A 186 5.77 -19.87 19.03
CA LEU A 186 4.60 -19.01 19.19
C LEU A 186 3.64 -19.66 20.20
N SER A 187 2.99 -18.84 21.02
CA SER A 187 2.06 -19.35 22.02
C SER A 187 0.88 -20.06 21.37
N CYS A 188 0.35 -21.08 22.05
CA CYS A 188 -0.90 -21.75 21.69
C CYS A 188 -2.10 -21.17 22.45
N ASP A 189 -1.90 -20.14 23.25
CA ASP A 189 -2.93 -19.57 24.12
C ASP A 189 -3.97 -18.81 23.29
N SER A 190 -5.24 -19.21 23.41
CA SER A 190 -6.33 -18.57 22.68
C SER A 190 -6.52 -17.09 23.06
N SER A 191 -6.07 -16.68 24.25
CA SER A 191 -6.07 -15.30 24.70
C SER A 191 -5.07 -14.41 23.96
N THR A 192 -4.03 -14.97 23.31
CA THR A 192 -3.01 -14.21 22.56
C THR A 192 -3.16 -14.34 21.04
N LEU A 193 -4.22 -14.97 20.54
CA LEU A 193 -4.38 -15.28 19.12
C LEU A 193 -4.19 -14.07 18.19
N ILE A 194 -4.73 -12.90 18.53
CA ILE A 194 -4.56 -11.67 17.73
C ILE A 194 -3.10 -11.25 17.70
N GLN A 195 -2.41 -11.32 18.84
CA GLN A 195 -1.00 -10.98 18.95
C GLN A 195 -0.14 -11.95 18.13
N ASP A 196 -0.42 -13.26 18.20
CA ASP A 196 0.32 -14.29 17.45
C ASP A 196 0.11 -14.18 15.93
N GLU A 197 -1.11 -13.86 15.47
CA GLU A 197 -1.38 -13.62 14.04
C GLU A 197 -0.79 -12.29 13.55
N THR A 198 -0.77 -11.27 14.41
CA THR A 198 -0.10 -10.00 14.12
C THR A 198 1.40 -10.22 13.97
N ASP A 199 1.98 -10.98 14.89
CA ASP A 199 3.37 -11.37 14.87
C ASP A 199 3.73 -12.12 13.58
N ARG A 200 2.86 -13.03 13.12
CA ARG A 200 3.01 -13.70 11.82
C ARG A 200 3.15 -12.73 10.65
N ILE A 201 2.32 -11.69 10.60
CA ILE A 201 2.38 -10.67 9.54
C ILE A 201 3.70 -9.90 9.63
N LEU A 202 4.11 -9.51 10.83
CA LEU A 202 5.33 -8.74 11.07
C LEU A 202 6.61 -9.52 10.73
N VAL A 203 6.67 -10.82 11.03
CA VAL A 203 7.79 -11.70 10.63
C VAL A 203 7.91 -11.74 9.10
N GLY A 204 6.78 -11.85 8.38
CA GLY A 204 6.75 -11.77 6.93
C GLY A 204 7.27 -10.43 6.39
N ALA A 205 7.02 -9.33 7.12
CA ALA A 205 7.53 -8.01 6.81
C ALA A 205 9.00 -7.77 7.23
N GLY A 206 9.66 -8.75 7.85
CA GLY A 206 11.07 -8.67 8.26
C GLY A 206 11.31 -8.42 9.77
N PHE A 207 10.26 -8.23 10.57
CA PHE A 207 10.34 -8.08 12.02
C PHE A 207 10.30 -9.45 12.71
N ILE A 208 11.41 -10.18 12.63
CA ILE A 208 11.55 -11.58 13.05
C ILE A 208 11.16 -11.81 14.54
N TRP A 209 11.45 -10.82 15.39
CA TRP A 209 11.19 -10.87 16.83
C TRP A 209 9.82 -10.30 17.23
N GLY A 210 8.96 -10.05 16.24
CA GLY A 210 7.55 -9.75 16.45
C GLY A 210 7.25 -8.34 16.91
N VAL A 211 6.07 -8.20 17.53
CA VAL A 211 5.47 -6.90 17.86
C VAL A 211 6.38 -6.08 18.77
N GLU A 212 6.90 -6.66 19.86
CA GLU A 212 7.74 -5.92 20.81
C GLU A 212 8.99 -5.33 20.14
N ALA A 213 9.69 -6.13 19.35
CA ALA A 213 10.87 -5.69 18.64
C ALA A 213 10.57 -4.67 17.54
N ALA A 214 9.38 -4.73 16.93
CA ALA A 214 8.97 -3.77 15.90
C ALA A 214 8.84 -2.33 16.46
N PHE A 215 8.51 -2.19 17.74
CA PHE A 215 8.46 -0.89 18.43
C PHE A 215 9.78 -0.47 19.06
N GLN A 216 10.74 -1.38 19.19
CA GLN A 216 12.06 -1.06 19.72
C GLN A 216 12.96 -0.51 18.63
N PHE A 217 13.68 0.54 18.97
CA PHE A 217 14.73 1.13 18.14
C PHE A 217 16.07 0.88 18.83
N PRO A 218 17.14 0.55 18.08
CA PRO A 218 18.47 0.40 18.66
C PRO A 218 18.90 1.65 19.45
N ASP A 219 19.67 1.47 20.53
CA ASP A 219 20.10 2.58 21.40
C ASP A 219 20.82 3.68 20.62
N ILE A 220 21.63 3.30 19.63
CA ILE A 220 22.33 4.25 18.75
C ILE A 220 21.36 5.13 17.94
N VAL A 221 20.19 4.61 17.59
CA VAL A 221 19.14 5.36 16.89
C VAL A 221 18.44 6.31 17.87
N THR A 222 18.06 5.82 19.04
CA THR A 222 17.40 6.63 20.07
C THR A 222 18.29 7.79 20.53
N GLU A 223 19.58 7.55 20.72
CA GLU A 223 20.56 8.58 21.07
C GLU A 223 20.78 9.58 19.92
N SER A 224 20.83 9.08 18.67
CA SER A 224 20.89 9.95 17.49
C SER A 224 19.68 10.87 17.38
N VAL A 225 18.49 10.41 17.78
CA VAL A 225 17.28 11.25 17.80
C VAL A 225 17.37 12.31 18.88
N ARG A 226 17.72 11.95 20.12
CA ARG A 226 17.86 12.91 21.22
C ARG A 226 18.82 14.02 20.87
N LYS A 227 20.01 13.65 20.38
CA LYS A 227 21.01 14.60 19.92
C LYS A 227 20.48 15.52 18.82
N SER A 228 19.77 14.97 17.83
CA SER A 228 19.18 15.77 16.74
C SER A 228 18.18 16.80 17.29
N VAL A 229 17.32 16.40 18.22
CA VAL A 229 16.34 17.30 18.85
C VAL A 229 17.05 18.40 19.65
N ASP A 230 18.08 18.05 20.41
CA ASP A 230 18.87 19.02 21.19
C ASP A 230 19.59 20.03 20.28
N ASP A 231 20.22 19.55 19.20
CA ASP A 231 20.91 20.38 18.21
C ASP A 231 19.93 21.37 17.55
N VAL A 232 18.73 20.89 17.19
CA VAL A 232 17.65 21.72 16.62
C VAL A 232 17.18 22.78 17.60
N ASN A 233 16.93 22.41 18.85
CA ASN A 233 16.49 23.35 19.87
C ASN A 233 17.54 24.44 20.16
N ALA A 234 18.83 24.10 20.09
CA ALA A 234 19.91 25.06 20.28
C ALA A 234 20.06 26.07 19.12
N ILE A 235 19.66 25.70 17.90
CA ILE A 235 19.86 26.52 16.68
C ILE A 235 18.58 27.26 16.27
N ARG A 236 17.43 26.96 16.90
CA ARG A 236 16.09 27.46 16.55
C ARG A 236 15.99 28.97 16.33
N GLU A 237 16.75 29.78 17.07
CA GLU A 237 16.76 31.24 16.89
C GLU A 237 17.44 31.71 15.59
N LYS A 238 18.46 30.98 15.10
CA LYS A 238 19.19 31.32 13.86
C LYS A 238 18.39 30.96 12.60
N ASP A 239 17.44 30.02 12.73
CA ASP A 239 16.61 29.56 11.62
C ASP A 239 15.51 30.54 11.18
N PHE A 240 15.19 31.54 12.01
CA PHE A 240 14.21 32.59 11.65
C PHE A 240 14.59 33.34 10.37
N ILE A 241 15.87 33.38 10.03
CA ILE A 241 16.37 34.11 8.85
C ILE A 241 15.99 33.38 7.55
N PHE A 242 15.91 32.04 7.57
CA PHE A 242 15.74 31.21 6.36
C PHE A 242 14.35 30.60 6.22
N ARG A 243 13.47 30.76 7.22
CA ARG A 243 12.12 30.20 7.23
C ARG A 243 11.07 31.31 7.12
N LYS A 244 10.09 31.12 6.24
CA LYS A 244 8.92 32.01 6.17
C LYS A 244 7.98 31.73 7.35
N ASP A 245 7.53 32.78 8.03
CA ASP A 245 6.67 32.67 9.20
C ASP A 245 5.18 32.69 8.81
N PHE A 246 4.50 31.56 9.00
CA PHE A 246 3.06 31.39 8.80
C PHE A 246 2.29 31.18 10.11
N ARG A 247 2.93 31.36 11.28
CA ARG A 247 2.26 31.15 12.59
C ARG A 247 1.09 32.11 12.84
N LYS A 248 1.04 33.22 12.12
CA LYS A 248 -0.05 34.20 12.17
C LYS A 248 -1.23 33.85 11.25
N TYR A 249 -1.17 32.74 10.52
CA TYR A 249 -2.21 32.33 9.58
C TYR A 249 -3.07 31.24 10.21
N CYS A 250 -4.30 31.11 9.68
CA CYS A 250 -5.26 30.12 10.13
C CYS A 250 -4.90 28.77 9.53
N VAL A 251 -3.95 28.08 10.16
CA VAL A 251 -3.46 26.76 9.76
C VAL A 251 -4.14 25.68 10.61
N PHE A 252 -4.63 24.60 10.01
CA PHE A 252 -5.25 23.48 10.72
C PHE A 252 -4.95 22.14 10.01
N THR A 253 -5.15 21.03 10.72
CA THR A 253 -5.02 19.67 10.14
C THR A 253 -6.38 18.99 10.04
N ILE A 254 -6.55 18.07 9.08
CA ILE A 254 -7.75 17.23 8.93
C ILE A 254 -7.29 15.78 8.73
N ASP A 255 -7.50 14.95 9.74
CA ASP A 255 -6.94 13.61 9.83
C ASP A 255 -7.98 12.60 10.35
N PRO A 256 -7.71 11.28 10.35
CA PRO A 256 -8.51 10.35 11.15
C PRO A 256 -8.51 10.77 12.63
N SER A 257 -9.63 10.57 13.33
CA SER A 257 -9.75 10.89 14.77
C SER A 257 -8.65 10.22 15.61
N THR A 258 -8.26 9.00 15.24
CA THR A 258 -7.21 8.20 15.89
C THR A 258 -5.77 8.58 15.52
N ALA A 259 -5.56 9.52 14.58
CA ALA A 259 -4.23 9.92 14.13
C ALA A 259 -3.38 10.57 15.24
N ARG A 260 -2.10 10.20 15.29
CA ARG A 260 -1.11 10.73 16.25
C ARG A 260 0.07 11.43 15.56
N ASP A 261 0.33 11.04 14.32
CA ASP A 261 1.39 11.47 13.43
C ASP A 261 0.80 12.34 12.32
N LEU A 262 0.65 13.65 12.60
CA LEU A 262 0.05 14.61 11.68
C LEU A 262 1.12 15.13 10.71
N ASP A 263 1.11 14.62 9.48
CA ASP A 263 2.08 14.96 8.43
C ASP A 263 1.78 16.30 7.75
N ASP A 264 0.50 16.63 7.56
CA ASP A 264 0.05 17.73 6.72
C ASP A 264 -0.91 18.69 7.44
N ALA A 265 -0.80 19.96 7.06
CA ALA A 265 -1.69 21.04 7.51
C ALA A 265 -2.01 21.97 6.33
N LEU A 266 -3.18 22.59 6.38
CA LEU A 266 -3.67 23.49 5.33
C LEU A 266 -3.94 24.88 5.88
N HIS A 267 -3.77 25.88 5.03
CA HIS A 267 -4.42 27.19 5.20
C HIS A 267 -4.97 27.69 3.87
N ILE A 268 -5.92 28.61 3.98
CA ILE A 268 -6.38 29.43 2.86
C ILE A 268 -6.58 30.86 3.33
N ARG A 269 -6.24 31.82 2.46
CA ARG A 269 -6.62 33.23 2.64
C ARG A 269 -6.94 33.87 1.29
N GLN A 270 -7.73 34.93 1.34
CA GLN A 270 -7.90 35.81 0.21
C GLN A 270 -6.68 36.74 0.10
N LEU A 271 -6.24 37.01 -1.13
CA LEU A 271 -5.14 37.93 -1.39
C LEU A 271 -5.60 39.38 -1.23
N GLU A 272 -4.72 40.23 -0.71
CA GLU A 272 -4.97 41.66 -0.60
C GLU A 272 -4.87 42.34 -1.98
N PRO A 273 -5.59 43.46 -2.24
CA PRO A 273 -5.55 44.15 -3.53
C PRO A 273 -4.13 44.49 -4.00
N SER A 274 -3.25 44.87 -3.07
CA SER A 274 -1.84 45.18 -3.37
C SER A 274 -0.99 43.95 -3.74
N GLU A 275 -1.38 42.75 -3.29
CA GLU A 275 -0.73 41.50 -3.67
C GLU A 275 -1.20 41.05 -5.05
N ILE A 276 -2.50 41.23 -5.33
CA ILE A 276 -3.10 40.96 -6.65
C ILE A 276 -2.44 41.84 -7.70
N GLU A 277 -2.30 43.15 -7.47
CA GLU A 277 -1.64 44.08 -8.40
C GLU A 277 -0.18 43.65 -8.71
N LYS A 278 0.58 43.22 -7.69
CA LYS A 278 1.95 42.71 -7.88
C LYS A 278 1.99 41.42 -8.70
N LEU A 279 1.05 40.50 -8.46
CA LEU A 279 0.94 39.25 -9.20
C LEU A 279 0.52 39.49 -10.64
N GLU A 280 -0.38 40.44 -10.89
CA GLU A 280 -0.76 40.90 -12.22
C GLU A 280 0.43 41.49 -12.98
N CYS A 281 1.22 42.37 -12.35
CA CYS A 281 2.46 42.89 -12.93
C CYS A 281 3.49 41.77 -13.24
N SER A 282 3.45 40.66 -12.50
CA SER A 282 4.32 39.49 -12.69
C SER A 282 3.76 38.49 -13.71
N GLY A 283 2.64 38.80 -14.37
CA GLY A 283 2.02 37.96 -15.40
C GLY A 283 0.99 36.94 -14.89
N TYR A 284 0.63 36.98 -13.60
CA TYR A 284 -0.34 36.08 -12.96
C TYR A 284 -1.68 36.78 -12.73
N GLY A 285 -2.38 37.11 -13.82
CA GLY A 285 -3.72 37.69 -13.75
C GLY A 285 -4.78 36.78 -13.12
N ASN A 286 -5.82 37.37 -12.54
CA ASN A 286 -6.93 36.67 -11.87
C ASN A 286 -6.54 35.93 -10.58
N ALA A 287 -5.40 36.25 -9.96
CA ALA A 287 -5.03 35.73 -8.66
C ALA A 287 -6.04 36.17 -7.59
N PHE A 288 -6.53 35.21 -6.79
CA PHE A 288 -7.59 35.51 -5.80
C PHE A 288 -7.29 34.91 -4.43
N TYR A 289 -6.90 33.63 -4.37
CA TYR A 289 -6.60 32.93 -3.13
C TYR A 289 -5.13 32.57 -3.03
N GLU A 290 -4.62 32.55 -1.80
CA GLU A 290 -3.39 31.86 -1.42
C GLU A 290 -3.79 30.61 -0.62
N VAL A 291 -3.30 29.44 -1.05
CA VAL A 291 -3.53 28.16 -0.38
C VAL A 291 -2.19 27.55 -0.01
N GLY A 292 -1.95 27.27 1.26
CA GLY A 292 -0.74 26.61 1.72
C GLY A 292 -0.98 25.16 2.11
N VAL A 293 -0.12 24.29 1.61
CA VAL A 293 0.06 22.90 2.06
C VAL A 293 1.37 22.84 2.85
N HIS A 294 1.28 22.61 4.15
CA HIS A 294 2.41 22.58 5.06
C HIS A 294 2.70 21.15 5.50
N ILE A 295 3.88 20.63 5.18
CA ILE A 295 4.26 19.26 5.50
C ILE A 295 5.30 19.26 6.62
N ALA A 296 5.22 18.32 7.56
CA ALA A 296 6.21 18.14 8.63
C ALA A 296 7.65 18.11 8.09
N ASP A 297 8.55 18.95 8.61
CA ASP A 297 9.95 19.04 8.14
C ASP A 297 10.84 17.96 8.77
N VAL A 298 10.54 16.70 8.51
CA VAL A 298 11.30 15.54 9.03
C VAL A 298 12.76 15.57 8.57
N SER A 299 13.01 16.05 7.34
CA SER A 299 14.36 16.19 6.77
C SER A 299 15.28 17.08 7.60
N TYR A 300 14.69 17.97 8.40
CA TYR A 300 15.42 18.83 9.31
C TYR A 300 16.00 18.06 10.50
N PHE A 301 15.24 17.12 11.08
CA PHE A 301 15.68 16.28 12.19
C PHE A 301 16.47 15.03 11.73
N VAL A 302 16.10 14.45 10.60
CA VAL A 302 16.70 13.20 10.08
C VAL A 302 17.74 13.56 9.02
N LYS A 303 18.99 13.75 9.45
CA LYS A 303 20.12 14.05 8.55
C LYS A 303 20.60 12.81 7.78
N PRO A 304 21.04 12.96 6.52
CA PRO A 304 21.61 11.86 5.74
C PRO A 304 22.70 11.10 6.51
N ASP A 305 22.74 9.78 6.35
CA ASP A 305 23.74 8.86 6.91
C ASP A 305 23.78 8.75 8.45
N SER A 306 22.91 9.48 9.16
CA SER A 306 22.73 9.33 10.61
C SER A 306 22.15 7.94 10.95
N PRO A 307 22.35 7.43 12.18
CA PRO A 307 21.75 6.17 12.61
C PRO A 307 20.23 6.12 12.40
N VAL A 308 19.51 7.21 12.71
CA VAL A 308 18.06 7.30 12.49
C VAL A 308 17.68 7.29 11.00
N ASP A 309 18.50 7.89 10.13
CA ASP A 309 18.27 7.85 8.68
C ASP A 309 18.42 6.44 8.10
N LYS A 310 19.45 5.70 8.54
CA LYS A 310 19.67 4.32 8.10
C LYS A 310 18.55 3.39 8.55
N GLU A 311 18.08 3.57 9.79
CA GLU A 311 16.92 2.82 10.31
C GLU A 311 15.65 3.17 9.55
N ALA A 312 15.37 4.46 9.31
CA ALA A 312 14.22 4.91 8.52
C ALA A 312 14.26 4.38 7.08
N ALA A 313 15.43 4.36 6.44
CA ALA A 313 15.65 3.79 5.12
C ALA A 313 15.38 2.28 5.11
N SER A 314 15.84 1.56 6.14
CA SER A 314 15.62 0.12 6.29
C SER A 314 14.15 -0.23 6.51
N ARG A 315 13.41 0.58 7.30
CA ARG A 315 11.97 0.39 7.52
C ARG A 315 11.13 0.84 6.33
N ALA A 316 11.59 1.85 5.59
CA ALA A 316 11.00 2.48 4.40
C ALA A 316 9.62 3.14 4.58
N THR A 317 8.71 2.54 5.35
CA THR A 317 7.36 3.04 5.61
C THR A 317 6.85 2.56 6.98
N SER A 318 5.97 3.32 7.61
CA SER A 318 5.20 2.82 8.77
C SER A 318 4.21 1.75 8.30
N ILE A 319 3.92 0.75 9.14
CA ILE A 319 2.97 -0.34 8.86
C ILE A 319 1.73 -0.14 9.73
N TYR A 320 0.60 0.17 9.10
CA TYR A 320 -0.69 0.30 9.78
C TYR A 320 -1.42 -1.03 9.76
N LEU A 321 -1.62 -1.60 10.95
CA LEU A 321 -2.51 -2.73 11.19
C LEU A 321 -3.80 -2.24 11.86
N VAL A 322 -4.77 -3.13 12.05
CA VAL A 322 -6.09 -2.77 12.59
C VAL A 322 -5.97 -2.15 13.99
N GLN A 323 -5.17 -2.74 14.85
CA GLN A 323 -5.06 -2.38 16.26
C GLN A 323 -3.79 -1.60 16.62
N LEU A 324 -2.80 -1.52 15.72
CA LEU A 324 -1.53 -0.84 15.99
C LEU A 324 -0.85 -0.28 14.74
N CYS A 325 0.04 0.68 14.93
CA CYS A 325 0.90 1.26 13.90
C CYS A 325 2.37 0.99 14.27
N VAL A 326 3.09 0.24 13.43
CA VAL A 326 4.55 0.06 13.58
C VAL A 326 5.23 1.27 12.93
N PRO A 327 5.95 2.09 13.70
CA PRO A 327 6.44 3.37 13.20
C PRO A 327 7.75 3.24 12.43
N MET A 328 7.91 4.06 11.39
CA MET A 328 9.16 4.21 10.64
C MET A 328 10.24 4.95 11.45
N LEU A 329 9.83 5.96 12.23
CA LEU A 329 10.73 6.77 13.06
C LEU A 329 10.39 6.58 14.54
N PRO A 330 11.32 6.87 15.47
CA PRO A 330 11.03 6.84 16.91
C PRO A 330 9.89 7.80 17.28
N ARG A 331 9.06 7.42 18.28
CA ARG A 331 7.87 8.18 18.70
C ARG A 331 8.15 9.65 19.02
N LEU A 332 9.32 9.94 19.61
CA LEU A 332 9.77 11.30 19.88
C LEU A 332 9.78 12.17 18.61
N LEU A 333 10.12 11.62 17.44
CA LEU A 333 9.99 12.35 16.18
C LEU A 333 8.57 12.29 15.62
N CYS A 334 7.97 11.10 15.56
CA CYS A 334 6.66 10.91 14.91
C CYS A 334 5.50 11.65 15.58
N GLU A 335 5.38 11.55 16.90
CA GLU A 335 4.19 11.96 17.65
C GLU A 335 4.40 13.34 18.32
N GLU A 336 5.66 13.71 18.58
CA GLU A 336 5.99 14.94 19.29
C GLU A 336 6.66 15.98 18.38
N GLN A 337 7.90 15.76 17.93
CA GLN A 337 8.69 16.84 17.31
C GLN A 337 8.24 17.20 15.89
N CYS A 338 7.94 16.21 15.04
CA CYS A 338 7.58 16.43 13.64
C CYS A 338 6.06 16.59 13.45
N SER A 339 5.25 15.88 14.24
CA SER A 339 3.79 15.97 14.15
C SER A 339 3.32 17.41 14.26
N LEU A 340 2.43 17.84 13.36
CA LEU A 340 1.88 19.19 13.30
C LEU A 340 0.78 19.44 14.36
N ASN A 341 1.09 19.09 15.61
CA ASN A 341 0.17 19.16 16.75
C ASN A 341 -0.39 20.58 16.96
N PRO A 342 -1.68 20.71 17.34
CA PRO A 342 -2.32 22.01 17.53
C PRO A 342 -1.75 22.74 18.75
N GLY A 343 -1.65 24.06 18.65
CA GLY A 343 -1.16 24.93 19.71
C GLY A 343 0.34 24.88 19.97
N GLU A 344 1.11 24.35 19.03
CA GLU A 344 2.57 24.28 19.10
C GLU A 344 3.20 24.90 17.85
N ASP A 345 4.34 25.56 18.03
CA ASP A 345 5.13 26.10 16.92
C ASP A 345 5.92 24.95 16.28
N LYS A 346 5.62 24.64 15.01
CA LYS A 346 6.17 23.50 14.28
C LYS A 346 6.96 23.92 13.05
N LEU A 347 7.98 23.12 12.74
CA LEU A 347 8.79 23.26 11.53
C LEU A 347 8.10 22.54 10.38
N ALA A 348 7.88 23.23 9.28
CA ALA A 348 7.26 22.66 8.09
C ALA A 348 8.06 22.96 6.82
N PHE A 349 7.81 22.15 5.80
CA PHE A 349 8.19 22.38 4.42
C PHE A 349 6.91 22.61 3.62
N SER A 350 6.72 23.84 3.15
CA SER A 350 5.45 24.29 2.58
C SER A 350 5.50 24.42 1.07
N VAL A 351 4.36 24.09 0.47
CA VAL A 351 4.00 24.39 -0.91
C VAL A 351 2.86 25.40 -0.85
N VAL A 352 3.04 26.58 -1.42
CA VAL A 352 2.05 27.67 -1.37
C VAL A 352 1.61 27.99 -2.79
N PHE A 353 0.32 27.85 -3.03
CA PHE A 353 -0.32 28.07 -4.32
C PHE A 353 -0.98 29.44 -4.37
N THR A 354 -0.79 30.13 -5.48
CA THR A 354 -1.67 31.23 -5.88
C THR A 354 -2.71 30.68 -6.84
N VAL A 355 -3.99 30.87 -6.50
CA VAL A 355 -5.11 30.20 -7.16
C VAL A 355 -6.17 31.22 -7.58
N THR A 356 -6.79 31.00 -8.75
CA THR A 356 -7.97 31.75 -9.20
C THR A 356 -9.23 31.32 -8.44
N GLU A 357 -10.33 32.05 -8.61
CA GLU A 357 -11.65 31.66 -8.08
C GLU A 357 -12.18 30.34 -8.69
N ASP A 358 -11.72 30.01 -9.90
CA ASP A 358 -12.01 28.76 -10.62
C ASP A 358 -11.08 27.59 -10.26
N ALA A 359 -10.32 27.71 -9.16
CA ALA A 359 -9.38 26.69 -8.69
C ALA A 359 -8.23 26.37 -9.66
N LYS A 360 -7.83 27.30 -10.53
CA LYS A 360 -6.64 27.16 -11.38
C LYS A 360 -5.40 27.64 -10.63
N ILE A 361 -4.40 26.79 -10.52
CA ILE A 361 -3.10 27.15 -9.93
C ILE A 361 -2.34 28.02 -10.94
N LEU A 362 -2.01 29.25 -10.56
CA LEU A 362 -1.28 30.21 -11.41
C LEU A 362 0.23 30.12 -11.19
N THR A 363 0.64 30.03 -9.92
CA THR A 363 2.04 29.91 -9.53
C THR A 363 2.16 29.16 -8.21
N THR A 364 3.37 28.67 -7.93
CA THR A 364 3.67 27.87 -6.74
C THR A 364 4.98 28.32 -6.14
N TRP A 365 4.94 28.62 -4.85
CA TRP A 365 6.12 28.89 -4.02
C TRP A 365 6.44 27.67 -3.16
N PHE A 366 7.73 27.42 -2.94
CA PHE A 366 8.22 26.33 -2.12
C PHE A 366 9.21 26.88 -1.10
N GLY A 367 9.16 26.39 0.14
CA GLY A 367 10.16 26.78 1.12
C GLY A 367 9.91 26.22 2.50
N ARG A 368 10.94 26.31 3.34
CA ARG A 368 10.85 25.96 4.76
C ARG A 368 10.14 27.06 5.54
N THR A 369 9.36 26.65 6.53
CA THR A 369 8.45 27.55 7.24
C THR A 369 8.36 27.23 8.73
N PHE A 370 7.80 28.19 9.46
CA PHE A 370 7.21 27.99 10.78
C PHE A 370 5.69 28.06 10.66
N ILE A 371 4.99 27.12 11.28
CA ILE A 371 3.53 27.14 11.38
C ILE A 371 3.11 26.95 12.84
N ARG A 372 1.86 27.30 13.13
CA ARG A 372 1.20 26.98 14.40
C ARG A 372 -0.22 26.53 14.07
N SER A 373 -0.46 25.23 14.12
CA SER A 373 -1.79 24.69 13.85
C SER A 373 -2.75 25.17 14.95
N CYS A 374 -3.88 25.76 14.57
CA CYS A 374 -4.85 26.29 15.51
C CYS A 374 -5.83 25.21 16.01
N CYS A 375 -6.01 24.12 15.26
CA CYS A 375 -6.80 22.97 15.69
C CYS A 375 -6.44 21.69 14.90
N LYS A 376 -6.81 20.55 15.48
CA LYS A 376 -6.84 19.25 14.81
C LYS A 376 -8.30 18.90 14.55
N LEU A 377 -8.69 18.77 13.28
CA LEU A 377 -10.02 18.30 12.88
C LEU A 377 -9.95 16.81 12.54
N SER A 378 -11.02 16.08 12.84
CA SER A 378 -11.27 14.79 12.20
C SER A 378 -11.91 14.96 10.82
N TYR A 379 -11.86 13.92 9.99
CA TYR A 379 -12.63 13.90 8.73
C TYR A 379 -14.13 14.05 8.98
N GLU A 380 -14.63 13.53 10.10
CA GLU A 380 -16.01 13.67 10.54
C GLU A 380 -16.33 15.13 10.89
N ASP A 381 -15.46 15.81 11.65
CA ASP A 381 -15.64 17.22 12.01
C ASP A 381 -15.66 18.12 10.77
N ALA A 382 -14.74 17.88 9.83
CA ALA A 382 -14.70 18.61 8.57
C ALA A 382 -15.92 18.33 7.69
N GLN A 383 -16.46 17.11 7.73
CA GLN A 383 -17.66 16.76 6.99
C GLN A 383 -18.90 17.45 7.58
N GLU A 384 -19.01 17.55 8.91
CA GLU A 384 -20.07 18.31 9.59
C GLU A 384 -20.11 19.78 9.15
N PHE A 385 -18.95 20.42 8.95
CA PHE A 385 -18.89 21.77 8.37
C PHE A 385 -19.43 21.82 6.94
N ILE A 386 -19.10 20.82 6.11
CA ILE A 386 -19.51 20.73 4.72
C ILE A 386 -21.03 20.49 4.60
N ASP A 387 -21.58 19.62 5.42
CA ASP A 387 -22.99 19.23 5.39
C ASP A 387 -23.91 20.31 5.99
N HIS A 388 -23.40 21.11 6.93
CA HIS A 388 -24.15 22.13 7.66
C HIS A 388 -23.46 23.52 7.64
N PRO A 389 -23.34 24.15 6.45
CA PRO A 389 -22.59 25.40 6.30
C PRO A 389 -23.24 26.60 7.02
N ASP A 390 -24.56 26.60 7.17
CA ASP A 390 -25.33 27.70 7.78
C ASP A 390 -25.55 27.51 9.29
N ARG A 391 -25.03 26.42 9.88
CA ARG A 391 -25.16 26.16 11.32
C ARG A 391 -24.31 27.16 12.10
N ASP A 392 -24.84 27.63 13.23
CA ASP A 392 -24.06 28.43 14.17
C ASP A 392 -23.15 27.51 15.00
N TRP A 393 -21.84 27.65 14.77
CA TRP A 393 -20.78 26.89 15.45
C TRP A 393 -20.19 27.64 16.66
N SER A 394 -20.87 28.68 17.15
CA SER A 394 -20.41 29.51 18.27
C SER A 394 -20.32 28.80 19.62
N SER A 395 -20.87 27.58 19.76
CA SER A 395 -20.71 26.77 20.97
C SER A 395 -19.29 26.15 21.04
N ASN A 396 -18.59 26.41 22.14
CA ASN A 396 -17.21 25.96 22.39
C ASN A 396 -17.00 24.43 22.53
N GLU A 397 -18.03 23.60 22.32
CA GLU A 397 -17.98 22.15 22.58
C GLU A 397 -17.64 21.32 21.34
N PHE A 398 -17.60 21.89 20.13
CA PHE A 398 -17.37 21.11 18.91
C PHE A 398 -15.89 20.75 18.72
N VAL A 399 -15.02 21.75 18.54
CA VAL A 399 -13.57 21.55 18.35
C VAL A 399 -12.83 22.61 19.16
N LYS A 400 -11.77 22.20 19.86
CA LYS A 400 -10.84 23.13 20.51
C LYS A 400 -10.03 23.88 19.46
N VAL A 401 -10.19 25.21 19.43
CA VAL A 401 -9.47 26.11 18.53
C VAL A 401 -8.63 27.10 19.35
N ASP A 402 -7.36 27.24 18.98
CA ASP A 402 -6.45 28.22 19.57
C ASP A 402 -6.76 29.64 19.06
N GLN A 403 -6.73 30.60 19.99
CA GLN A 403 -6.89 32.03 19.69
C GLN A 403 -5.79 32.52 18.73
N PRO A 404 -6.06 33.51 17.84
CA PRO A 404 -7.25 34.37 17.78
C PRO A 404 -8.39 33.83 16.90
N TYR A 405 -8.31 32.59 16.41
CA TYR A 405 -9.30 32.04 15.49
C TYR A 405 -10.51 31.46 16.22
N THR A 406 -11.66 31.52 15.56
CA THR A 406 -12.91 30.92 16.02
C THR A 406 -13.27 29.70 15.18
N VAL A 407 -14.15 28.84 15.69
CA VAL A 407 -14.68 27.69 14.92
C VAL A 407 -15.34 28.14 13.61
N MET A 408 -15.95 29.33 13.60
CA MET A 408 -16.53 29.93 12.38
C MET A 408 -15.48 30.27 11.32
N ASP A 409 -14.31 30.76 11.73
CA ASP A 409 -13.20 31.03 10.80
C ASP A 409 -12.70 29.73 10.17
N ILE A 410 -12.60 28.66 10.97
CA ILE A 410 -12.22 27.32 10.50
C ILE A 410 -13.25 26.79 9.52
N CYS A 411 -14.53 26.82 9.87
CA CYS A 411 -15.63 26.38 9.02
C CYS A 411 -15.60 27.10 7.66
N LYS A 412 -15.47 28.44 7.65
CA LYS A 412 -15.34 29.23 6.42
C LYS A 412 -14.16 28.79 5.56
N ASN A 413 -13.00 28.55 6.17
CA ASN A 413 -11.79 28.13 5.47
C ASN A 413 -11.92 26.70 4.92
N VAL A 414 -12.50 25.77 5.67
CA VAL A 414 -12.79 24.40 5.23
C VAL A 414 -13.74 24.41 4.04
N LEU A 415 -14.85 25.16 4.12
CA LEU A 415 -15.82 25.29 3.03
C LEU A 415 -15.17 25.85 1.76
N LYS A 416 -14.29 26.85 1.88
CA LYS A 416 -13.60 27.42 0.73
C LYS A 416 -12.57 26.47 0.13
N LEU A 417 -11.79 25.77 0.96
CA LEU A 417 -10.87 24.73 0.50
C LEU A 417 -11.63 23.60 -0.21
N ASN A 418 -12.81 23.22 0.30
CA ASN A 418 -13.66 22.19 -0.29
C ASN A 418 -14.20 22.60 -1.67
N ASP A 419 -14.67 23.85 -1.82
CA ASP A 419 -15.15 24.38 -3.11
C ASP A 419 -14.05 24.30 -4.18
N LEU A 420 -12.85 24.78 -3.85
CA LEU A 420 -11.71 24.74 -4.76
C LEU A 420 -11.27 23.29 -5.06
N ALA A 421 -11.20 22.43 -4.05
CA ALA A 421 -10.86 21.02 -4.23
C ALA A 421 -11.89 20.29 -5.12
N THR A 422 -13.18 20.56 -4.95
CA THR A 422 -14.25 19.97 -5.77
C THR A 422 -14.08 20.37 -7.25
N LYS A 423 -13.75 21.63 -7.53
CA LYS A 423 -13.45 22.11 -8.90
C LYS A 423 -12.19 21.44 -9.48
N MET A 424 -11.12 21.32 -8.70
CA MET A 424 -9.88 20.64 -9.11
C MET A 424 -10.13 19.17 -9.42
N ARG A 425 -10.86 18.48 -8.54
CA ARG A 425 -11.27 17.09 -8.71
C ARG A 425 -12.05 16.90 -10.00
N LYS A 426 -13.06 17.75 -10.23
CA LYS A 426 -13.84 17.71 -11.47
C LYS A 426 -12.94 17.81 -12.69
N SER A 427 -12.04 18.80 -12.71
CA SER A 427 -11.08 18.95 -13.81
C SER A 427 -10.18 17.72 -13.98
N ARG A 428 -9.69 17.12 -12.88
CA ARG A 428 -8.81 15.94 -12.91
C ARG A 428 -9.50 14.72 -13.53
N PHE A 429 -10.73 14.43 -13.14
CA PHE A 429 -11.49 13.30 -13.71
C PHE A 429 -11.91 13.56 -15.16
N HIS A 430 -12.35 14.78 -15.50
CA HIS A 430 -12.63 15.15 -16.89
C HIS A 430 -11.37 15.12 -17.78
N SER A 431 -10.18 15.26 -17.18
CA SER A 431 -8.91 15.10 -17.88
C SER A 431 -8.50 13.63 -18.08
N GLY A 432 -9.24 12.65 -17.55
CA GLY A 432 -9.03 11.23 -17.76
C GLY A 432 -8.37 10.47 -16.61
N ALA A 433 -8.55 10.92 -15.36
CA ALA A 433 -8.13 10.17 -14.18
C ALA A 433 -9.06 8.97 -13.90
N LEU A 434 -8.51 7.95 -13.25
CA LEU A 434 -9.18 6.69 -12.91
C LEU A 434 -9.11 6.43 -11.41
N ARG A 435 -10.25 6.08 -10.82
CA ARG A 435 -10.37 5.66 -9.43
C ARG A 435 -10.98 4.27 -9.35
N LEU A 436 -10.19 3.31 -8.87
CA LEU A 436 -10.61 1.92 -8.65
C LEU A 436 -10.52 1.59 -7.16
N ASP A 437 -11.48 2.11 -6.40
CA ASP A 437 -11.53 1.90 -4.96
C ASP A 437 -12.12 0.52 -4.64
N GLN A 438 -11.33 -0.29 -3.94
CA GLN A 438 -11.83 -1.53 -3.35
C GLN A 438 -12.49 -1.27 -2.00
N VAL A 439 -13.39 -2.17 -1.60
CA VAL A 439 -13.97 -2.18 -0.26
C VAL A 439 -12.86 -2.34 0.77
N LYS A 440 -12.67 -1.30 1.58
CA LYS A 440 -11.81 -1.33 2.76
C LYS A 440 -12.69 -1.54 3.99
N SER A 441 -12.23 -2.33 4.94
CA SER A 441 -12.96 -2.57 6.19
C SER A 441 -12.37 -1.77 7.34
N THR A 442 -13.22 -1.17 8.16
CA THR A 442 -12.92 -0.58 9.46
C THR A 442 -13.44 -1.45 10.57
N PHE A 443 -12.67 -1.58 11.65
CA PHE A 443 -13.06 -2.36 12.81
C PHE A 443 -13.38 -1.45 13.99
N SER A 444 -14.47 -1.75 14.68
CA SER A 444 -14.73 -1.20 16.01
C SER A 444 -14.12 -2.16 17.02
N LEU A 445 -13.14 -1.70 17.80
CA LEU A 445 -12.45 -2.51 18.80
C LEU A 445 -12.94 -2.17 20.20
N ASN A 446 -12.97 -3.15 21.08
CA ASN A 446 -13.16 -2.94 22.50
C ASN A 446 -11.88 -2.34 23.10
N ASN A 447 -12.01 -1.17 23.73
CA ASN A 447 -10.87 -0.44 24.29
C ASN A 447 -10.17 -1.16 25.46
N GLU A 448 -10.85 -2.08 26.16
CA GLU A 448 -10.29 -2.78 27.32
C GLU A 448 -9.47 -4.01 26.93
N ASN A 449 -9.96 -4.81 25.97
CA ASN A 449 -9.35 -6.11 25.61
C ASN A 449 -8.87 -6.20 24.16
N GLY A 450 -9.11 -5.18 23.32
CA GLY A 450 -8.67 -5.12 21.93
C GLY A 450 -9.43 -6.05 20.97
N LEU A 451 -10.48 -6.74 21.43
CA LEU A 451 -11.28 -7.63 20.59
C LEU A 451 -12.19 -6.83 19.64
N PRO A 452 -12.42 -7.30 18.41
CA PRO A 452 -13.33 -6.64 17.48
C PRO A 452 -14.79 -6.78 17.96
N LEU A 453 -15.46 -5.65 18.13
CA LEU A 453 -16.90 -5.55 18.37
C LEU A 453 -17.70 -5.59 17.06
N GLY A 454 -17.10 -5.16 15.95
CA GLY A 454 -17.75 -5.17 14.64
C GLY A 454 -16.83 -4.76 13.49
N ILE A 455 -17.30 -4.97 12.27
CA ILE A 455 -16.65 -4.64 11.00
C ILE A 455 -17.60 -3.86 10.07
N ALA A 456 -17.17 -2.71 9.57
CA ALA A 456 -17.93 -1.88 8.64
C ALA A 456 -17.10 -1.53 7.40
N PRO A 457 -17.70 -1.21 6.24
CA PRO A 457 -16.97 -0.64 5.12
C PRO A 457 -16.50 0.78 5.46
N TYR A 458 -15.26 1.12 5.12
CA TYR A 458 -14.76 2.48 5.16
C TYR A 458 -15.32 3.27 3.97
N ILE A 459 -16.05 4.34 4.26
CA ILE A 459 -16.67 5.19 3.25
C ILE A 459 -15.86 6.48 3.15
N SER A 460 -15.27 6.70 1.98
CA SER A 460 -14.61 7.97 1.66
C SER A 460 -15.68 9.05 1.47
N LYS A 461 -15.58 10.13 2.24
CA LYS A 461 -16.48 11.28 2.19
C LYS A 461 -15.82 12.47 1.49
N GLN A 462 -16.57 13.55 1.32
CA GLN A 462 -16.09 14.77 0.66
C GLN A 462 -14.92 15.42 1.40
N SER A 463 -14.90 15.36 2.74
CA SER A 463 -13.75 15.81 3.54
C SER A 463 -12.45 15.05 3.22
N ASN A 464 -12.52 13.77 2.83
CA ASN A 464 -11.34 13.04 2.36
C ASN A 464 -10.86 13.56 1.00
N TRP A 465 -11.78 13.85 0.07
CA TRP A 465 -11.41 14.33 -1.26
C TRP A 465 -10.81 15.74 -1.21
N LEU A 466 -11.27 16.58 -0.27
CA LEU A 466 -10.66 17.88 0.01
C LEU A 466 -9.15 17.72 0.23
N ILE A 467 -8.76 16.84 1.17
CA ILE A 467 -7.35 16.61 1.48
C ILE A 467 -6.64 15.94 0.30
N GLU A 468 -7.27 14.95 -0.35
CA GLU A 468 -6.72 14.24 -1.51
C GLU A 468 -6.24 15.21 -2.61
N GLU A 469 -7.09 16.17 -3.03
CA GLU A 469 -6.74 17.07 -4.14
C GLU A 469 -5.58 18.01 -3.81
N TRP A 470 -5.53 18.55 -2.59
CA TRP A 470 -4.44 19.44 -2.17
C TRP A 470 -3.12 18.68 -2.01
N MET A 471 -3.16 17.43 -1.51
CA MET A 471 -1.98 16.57 -1.46
C MET A 471 -1.50 16.18 -2.87
N LEU A 472 -2.41 15.84 -3.78
CA LEU A 472 -2.08 15.56 -5.17
C LEU A 472 -1.45 16.76 -5.88
N ALA A 473 -1.99 17.97 -5.66
CA ALA A 473 -1.43 19.21 -6.20
C ALA A 473 0.00 19.46 -5.69
N ALA A 474 0.23 19.33 -4.38
CA ALA A 474 1.56 19.46 -3.79
C ALA A 474 2.55 18.44 -4.37
N ASN A 475 2.17 17.16 -4.39
CA ASN A 475 2.99 16.08 -4.93
C ASN A 475 3.35 16.29 -6.42
N LYS A 476 2.38 16.72 -7.23
CA LYS A 476 2.59 17.02 -8.66
C LYS A 476 3.55 18.19 -8.85
N SER A 477 3.33 19.31 -8.17
CA SER A 477 4.18 20.50 -8.30
C SER A 477 5.62 20.25 -7.84
N ILE A 478 5.81 19.41 -6.81
CA ILE A 478 7.15 18.96 -6.40
C ILE A 478 7.79 18.08 -7.46
N ALA A 479 7.05 17.11 -8.03
CA ALA A 479 7.58 16.25 -9.08
C ALA A 479 8.06 17.06 -10.31
N GLU A 480 7.27 18.03 -10.75
CA GLU A 480 7.62 18.93 -11.87
C GLU A 480 8.87 19.75 -11.55
N ARG A 481 8.97 20.30 -10.33
CA ARG A 481 10.14 21.05 -9.89
C ARG A 481 11.39 20.17 -9.86
N LEU A 482 11.32 18.98 -9.28
CA LEU A 482 12.46 18.07 -9.20
C LEU A 482 12.92 17.65 -10.58
N ALA A 483 12.01 17.27 -11.49
CA ALA A 483 12.36 16.90 -12.85
C ALA A 483 13.05 18.05 -13.61
N LYS A 484 12.63 19.30 -13.38
CA LYS A 484 13.23 20.49 -13.99
C LYS A 484 14.66 20.74 -13.51
N TYR A 485 14.92 20.67 -12.20
CA TYR A 485 16.21 21.08 -11.63
C TYR A 485 17.20 19.92 -11.40
N LEU A 486 16.71 18.68 -11.33
CA LEU A 486 17.46 17.44 -11.07
C LEU A 486 17.08 16.34 -12.08
N PRO A 487 17.18 16.57 -13.40
CA PRO A 487 16.72 15.60 -14.41
C PRO A 487 17.38 14.22 -14.26
N ASP A 488 18.64 14.17 -13.84
CA ASP A 488 19.40 12.91 -13.73
C ASP A 488 19.10 12.14 -12.44
N SER A 489 18.56 12.80 -11.41
CA SER A 489 18.47 12.23 -10.06
C SER A 489 17.11 12.36 -9.39
N ALA A 490 16.12 13.01 -10.01
CA ALA A 490 14.81 13.26 -9.40
C ALA A 490 14.14 11.94 -8.97
N PHE A 491 13.78 11.86 -7.69
CA PHE A 491 13.10 10.69 -7.11
C PHE A 491 11.59 10.84 -7.28
N LEU A 492 11.02 10.02 -8.15
CA LEU A 492 9.65 10.12 -8.63
C LEU A 492 8.89 8.80 -8.44
N ARG A 493 7.59 8.82 -8.70
CA ARG A 493 6.69 7.67 -8.63
C ARG A 493 5.83 7.59 -9.89
N ARG A 494 5.96 6.49 -10.63
CA ARG A 494 5.16 6.22 -11.84
C ARG A 494 4.18 5.09 -11.60
N HIS A 495 3.17 5.02 -12.45
CA HIS A 495 2.21 3.92 -12.49
C HIS A 495 2.14 3.44 -13.93
N PRO A 496 2.76 2.30 -14.28
CA PRO A 496 2.70 1.75 -15.62
C PRO A 496 1.25 1.42 -16.02
N PRO A 497 0.88 1.52 -17.30
CA PRO A 497 -0.43 1.06 -17.76
C PRO A 497 -0.59 -0.45 -17.54
N PRO A 498 -1.83 -0.96 -17.39
CA PRO A 498 -2.12 -2.39 -17.25
C PRO A 498 -1.68 -3.20 -18.48
N SER A 499 -1.56 -4.52 -18.31
CA SER A 499 -1.37 -5.42 -19.46
C SER A 499 -2.59 -5.40 -20.36
N VAL A 500 -2.39 -5.05 -21.64
CA VAL A 500 -3.46 -5.03 -22.66
C VAL A 500 -4.18 -6.37 -22.72
N LYS A 501 -3.43 -7.48 -22.70
CA LYS A 501 -3.99 -8.84 -22.73
C LYS A 501 -4.93 -9.10 -21.55
N GLN A 502 -4.48 -8.84 -20.32
CA GLN A 502 -5.30 -9.05 -19.12
C GLN A 502 -6.55 -8.17 -19.12
N LEU A 503 -6.40 -6.92 -19.57
CA LEU A 503 -7.49 -5.96 -19.64
C LEU A 503 -8.54 -6.37 -20.69
N THR A 504 -8.12 -6.86 -21.86
CA THR A 504 -9.02 -7.40 -22.90
C THR A 504 -9.74 -8.67 -22.44
N GLU A 505 -9.06 -9.58 -21.74
CA GLU A 505 -9.68 -10.79 -21.18
C GLU A 505 -10.76 -10.45 -20.14
N VAL A 506 -10.48 -9.51 -19.24
CA VAL A 506 -11.44 -9.02 -18.25
C VAL A 506 -12.60 -8.29 -18.93
N SER A 507 -12.34 -7.38 -19.87
CA SER A 507 -13.38 -6.66 -20.61
C SER A 507 -14.31 -7.62 -21.37
N SER A 508 -13.74 -8.65 -22.02
CA SER A 508 -14.53 -9.69 -22.69
C SER A 508 -15.43 -10.46 -21.71
N SER A 509 -14.90 -10.80 -20.53
CA SER A 509 -15.65 -11.50 -19.49
C SER A 509 -16.79 -10.64 -18.92
N LEU A 510 -16.54 -9.35 -18.72
CA LEU A 510 -17.53 -8.37 -18.25
C LEU A 510 -18.63 -8.15 -19.29
N ASN A 511 -18.28 -8.10 -20.58
CA ASN A 511 -19.24 -7.94 -21.67
C ASN A 511 -20.22 -9.13 -21.72
N VAL A 512 -19.74 -10.36 -21.50
CA VAL A 512 -20.61 -11.55 -21.36
C VAL A 512 -21.56 -11.42 -20.17
N ALA A 513 -21.14 -10.76 -19.09
CA ALA A 513 -21.98 -10.45 -17.94
C ALA A 513 -22.90 -9.22 -18.14
N GLY A 514 -22.88 -8.61 -19.33
CA GLY A 514 -23.69 -7.45 -19.69
C GLY A 514 -23.10 -6.09 -19.29
N ILE A 515 -21.83 -6.04 -18.89
CA ILE A 515 -21.14 -4.82 -18.46
C ILE A 515 -20.10 -4.42 -19.51
N ASN A 516 -20.33 -3.30 -20.19
CA ASN A 516 -19.46 -2.86 -21.28
C ASN A 516 -18.49 -1.77 -20.82
N ILE A 517 -17.22 -2.16 -20.67
CA ILE A 517 -16.12 -1.27 -20.26
C ILE A 517 -15.23 -0.94 -21.45
N ASN A 518 -15.14 0.36 -21.78
CA ASN A 518 -14.12 0.86 -22.69
C ASN A 518 -12.76 0.86 -21.97
N ILE A 519 -11.76 0.23 -22.60
CA ILE A 519 -10.42 0.00 -22.06
C ILE A 519 -9.31 0.83 -22.74
N ASP A 520 -9.67 1.80 -23.58
CA ASP A 520 -8.73 2.59 -24.40
C ASP A 520 -7.80 3.46 -23.54
N SER A 521 -8.31 3.99 -22.44
CA SER A 521 -7.57 4.86 -21.52
C SER A 521 -8.08 4.74 -20.09
N ALA A 522 -7.30 5.24 -19.13
CA ALA A 522 -7.71 5.33 -17.73
C ALA A 522 -9.06 6.06 -17.59
N GLY A 523 -9.20 7.21 -18.26
CA GLY A 523 -10.45 7.98 -18.29
C GLY A 523 -11.61 7.21 -18.90
N SER A 524 -11.40 6.50 -20.01
CA SER A 524 -12.45 5.70 -20.66
C SER A 524 -12.97 4.57 -19.77
N ILE A 525 -12.10 3.97 -18.96
CA ILE A 525 -12.48 2.98 -17.94
C ILE A 525 -13.34 3.65 -16.87
N GLN A 526 -12.90 4.80 -16.35
CA GLN A 526 -13.63 5.57 -15.35
C GLN A 526 -15.03 5.95 -15.85
N ASP A 527 -15.13 6.54 -17.04
CA ASP A 527 -16.38 6.95 -17.66
C ASP A 527 -17.34 5.76 -17.83
N SER A 528 -16.80 4.60 -18.21
CA SER A 528 -17.60 3.38 -18.35
C SER A 528 -18.16 2.91 -17.01
N ILE A 529 -17.34 2.88 -15.95
CA ILE A 529 -17.77 2.49 -14.60
C ILE A 529 -18.85 3.46 -14.09
N CYS A 530 -18.64 4.76 -14.24
CA CYS A 530 -19.57 5.79 -13.81
C CYS A 530 -20.90 5.74 -14.57
N ARG A 531 -20.86 5.50 -15.88
CA ARG A 531 -22.06 5.29 -16.70
C ARG A 531 -22.86 4.08 -16.24
N GLU A 532 -22.20 2.95 -15.95
CA GLU A 532 -22.87 1.76 -15.42
C GLU A 532 -23.40 2.00 -13.99
N ALA A 533 -22.69 2.77 -13.18
CA ALA A 533 -23.12 3.15 -11.83
C ALA A 533 -24.24 4.21 -11.80
N GLY A 534 -24.42 4.99 -12.87
CA GLY A 534 -25.33 6.13 -12.90
C GLY A 534 -24.85 7.32 -12.06
N CYS A 535 -23.54 7.52 -11.95
CA CYS A 535 -22.94 8.63 -11.19
C CYS A 535 -22.03 9.51 -12.05
N ASP A 536 -21.74 10.73 -11.57
CA ASP A 536 -20.79 11.62 -12.22
C ASP A 536 -19.35 11.09 -12.14
N VAL A 537 -18.55 11.43 -13.15
CA VAL A 537 -17.19 10.89 -13.33
C VAL A 537 -16.27 11.27 -12.16
N GLU A 538 -16.42 12.49 -11.64
CA GLU A 538 -15.64 13.02 -10.51
C GLU A 538 -15.98 12.42 -9.16
N ILE A 539 -17.22 11.94 -9.01
CA ILE A 539 -17.65 11.21 -7.83
C ILE A 539 -17.01 9.82 -7.93
N GLY A 540 -17.17 9.15 -9.06
CA GLY A 540 -16.80 7.73 -9.16
C GLY A 540 -17.84 6.86 -8.48
N TYR A 541 -17.75 5.54 -8.66
CA TYR A 541 -18.67 4.64 -8.00
C TYR A 541 -18.52 4.69 -6.46
N HIS A 542 -19.62 4.90 -5.76
CA HIS A 542 -19.73 4.91 -4.30
C HIS A 542 -20.83 3.97 -3.83
N TYR A 543 -20.69 3.48 -2.59
CA TYR A 543 -21.69 2.62 -1.97
C TYR A 543 -23.02 3.35 -1.81
N SER A 544 -24.12 2.66 -2.09
CA SER A 544 -25.46 3.19 -1.83
C SER A 544 -25.71 3.30 -0.32
N ASP A 545 -26.47 4.30 0.13
CA ASP A 545 -26.91 4.41 1.52
C ASP A 545 -27.64 3.14 2.00
N ALA A 546 -28.29 2.43 1.09
CA ALA A 546 -28.93 1.15 1.36
C ALA A 546 -27.93 0.04 1.70
N LEU A 547 -26.81 -0.05 0.96
CA LEU A 547 -25.73 -1.00 1.27
C LEU A 547 -25.04 -0.62 2.58
N VAL A 548 -24.79 0.68 2.79
CA VAL A 548 -24.21 1.19 4.04
C VAL A 548 -25.09 0.82 5.23
N LYS A 549 -26.40 1.09 5.14
CA LYS A 549 -27.36 0.73 6.18
C LYS A 549 -27.45 -0.77 6.41
N LEU A 550 -27.44 -1.57 5.33
CA LEU A 550 -27.40 -3.03 5.45
C LEU A 550 -26.17 -3.47 6.27
N CYS A 551 -24.99 -2.91 5.98
CA CYS A 551 -23.78 -3.18 6.75
C CYS A 551 -23.88 -2.71 8.21
N ASP A 552 -24.54 -1.58 8.48
CA ASP A 552 -24.75 -1.05 9.84
C ASP A 552 -25.76 -1.89 10.65
N ASP A 553 -26.81 -2.39 10.00
CA ASP A 553 -27.73 -3.35 10.59
C ASP A 553 -27.02 -4.68 10.93
N PHE A 554 -26.05 -5.11 10.11
CA PHE A 554 -25.18 -6.23 10.45
C PHE A 554 -24.31 -5.91 11.68
N MET A 555 -23.72 -4.72 11.76
CA MET A 555 -22.91 -4.27 12.91
C MET A 555 -23.68 -4.33 14.24
N SER A 556 -24.94 -3.91 14.21
CA SER A 556 -25.82 -3.88 15.39
C SER A 556 -26.20 -5.28 15.87
N ASN A 557 -26.17 -6.28 14.98
CA ASN A 557 -26.60 -7.64 15.22
C ASN A 557 -25.45 -8.67 15.35
N VAL A 558 -24.18 -8.27 15.21
CA VAL A 558 -23.04 -9.16 15.51
C VAL A 558 -22.84 -9.26 17.03
N LEU A 559 -23.77 -9.90 17.72
CA LEU A 559 -23.43 -10.67 18.91
C LEU A 559 -22.85 -11.98 18.40
N ILE A 560 -21.54 -12.19 18.61
CA ILE A 560 -20.91 -13.50 18.37
C ILE A 560 -21.46 -14.47 19.42
N HIS A 561 -22.68 -14.97 19.19
CA HIS A 561 -23.20 -16.16 19.80
C HIS A 561 -23.40 -17.19 18.70
N ASP A 562 -22.81 -18.37 18.89
CA ASP A 562 -23.05 -19.55 18.07
C ASP A 562 -24.55 -19.81 17.93
N GLY A 563 -25.02 -19.98 16.69
CA GLY A 563 -26.26 -20.70 16.40
C GLY A 563 -27.39 -19.87 15.77
N ASP A 564 -27.72 -20.24 14.53
CA ASP A 564 -29.06 -20.24 13.95
C ASP A 564 -29.71 -18.90 13.54
N LEU A 565 -29.10 -18.25 12.55
CA LEU A 565 -29.70 -17.14 11.78
C LEU A 565 -30.64 -17.58 10.63
N ILE A 566 -30.81 -18.88 10.39
CA ILE A 566 -31.57 -19.40 9.23
C ILE A 566 -33.07 -19.58 9.54
N GLU A 567 -33.48 -19.71 10.80
CA GLU A 567 -34.89 -19.97 11.15
C GLU A 567 -35.76 -18.71 11.31
N GLU A 568 -35.18 -17.54 11.61
CA GLU A 568 -35.97 -16.30 11.80
C GLU A 568 -36.37 -15.62 10.47
N MET A 569 -35.63 -15.85 9.39
CA MET A 569 -35.90 -15.22 8.09
C MET A 569 -37.17 -15.77 7.38
N GLN A 570 -37.75 -16.87 7.86
CA GLN A 570 -38.92 -17.50 7.22
C GLN A 570 -40.29 -17.05 7.76
N LYS A 571 -40.37 -16.16 8.76
CA LYS A 571 -41.64 -15.84 9.44
C LYS A 571 -42.39 -14.58 8.98
N VAL A 572 -41.90 -13.81 8.01
CA VAL A 572 -42.57 -12.57 7.58
C VAL A 572 -43.13 -12.71 6.16
N GLY A 573 -44.43 -12.88 6.03
CA GLY A 573 -45.13 -12.82 4.74
C GLY A 573 -45.74 -11.45 4.49
N LEU A 574 -45.46 -10.81 3.34
CA LEU A 574 -46.18 -9.61 2.86
C LEU A 574 -45.99 -9.36 1.34
N ASN A 575 -47.06 -9.44 0.56
CA ASN A 575 -47.02 -9.23 -0.91
C ASN A 575 -46.75 -7.78 -1.38
N SER A 576 -46.87 -6.76 -0.52
CA SER A 576 -46.47 -5.37 -0.84
C SER A 576 -45.00 -5.07 -0.46
N VAL A 577 -44.49 -5.76 0.55
CA VAL A 577 -43.08 -5.74 0.96
C VAL A 577 -42.21 -6.42 -0.11
N VAL A 578 -42.72 -7.49 -0.73
CA VAL A 578 -42.07 -8.20 -1.84
C VAL A 578 -41.70 -7.32 -3.04
N GLN A 579 -42.44 -6.25 -3.36
CA GLN A 579 -42.08 -5.36 -4.49
C GLN A 579 -40.97 -4.37 -4.14
N LYS A 580 -41.01 -3.77 -2.94
CA LYS A 580 -39.96 -2.86 -2.44
C LYS A 580 -38.67 -3.63 -2.16
N GLU A 581 -38.79 -4.84 -1.62
CA GLU A 581 -37.68 -5.79 -1.47
C GLU A 581 -37.11 -6.23 -2.80
N LYS A 582 -37.94 -6.52 -3.82
CA LYS A 582 -37.43 -6.86 -5.17
C LYS A 582 -36.67 -5.71 -5.82
N LEU A 583 -37.11 -4.47 -5.65
CA LEU A 583 -36.39 -3.30 -6.18
C LEU A 583 -35.06 -3.11 -5.45
N LEU A 584 -35.08 -3.20 -4.11
CA LEU A 584 -33.87 -3.16 -3.28
C LEU A 584 -32.89 -4.27 -3.66
N LEU A 585 -33.36 -5.50 -3.85
CA LEU A 585 -32.55 -6.65 -4.23
C LEU A 585 -31.89 -6.43 -5.60
N LYS A 586 -32.62 -5.86 -6.57
CA LYS A 586 -32.07 -5.51 -7.89
C LYS A 586 -31.00 -4.43 -7.80
N THR A 587 -31.22 -3.40 -6.98
CA THR A 587 -30.22 -2.36 -6.74
C THR A 587 -28.95 -2.94 -6.12
N LEU A 588 -29.09 -3.78 -5.09
CA LEU A 588 -27.96 -4.46 -4.45
C LEU A 588 -27.25 -5.44 -5.40
N GLU A 589 -27.97 -6.13 -6.29
CA GLU A 589 -27.39 -7.01 -7.31
C GLU A 589 -26.60 -6.23 -8.36
N HIS A 590 -27.09 -5.07 -8.78
CA HIS A 590 -26.36 -4.15 -9.67
C HIS A 590 -25.10 -3.62 -9.00
N GLU A 591 -25.21 -3.23 -7.73
CA GLU A 591 -24.12 -2.72 -6.94
C GLU A 591 -23.02 -3.78 -6.71
N ALA A 592 -23.41 -5.01 -6.38
CA ALA A 592 -22.48 -6.14 -6.28
C ALA A 592 -21.75 -6.42 -7.60
N ARG A 593 -22.45 -6.29 -8.74
CA ARG A 593 -21.84 -6.41 -10.07
C ARG A 593 -20.79 -5.33 -10.32
N LEU A 594 -21.05 -4.08 -9.94
CA LEU A 594 -20.08 -2.99 -10.04
C LEU A 594 -18.86 -3.23 -9.15
N LEU A 595 -19.05 -3.71 -7.92
CA LEU A 595 -17.95 -4.06 -7.02
C LEU A 595 -17.04 -5.15 -7.60
N VAL A 596 -17.63 -6.21 -8.15
CA VAL A 596 -16.88 -7.27 -8.83
C VAL A 596 -16.15 -6.72 -10.05
N THR A 597 -16.78 -5.82 -10.81
CA THR A 597 -16.18 -5.15 -11.97
C THR A 597 -14.94 -4.35 -11.58
N VAL A 598 -15.06 -3.48 -10.58
CA VAL A 598 -13.94 -2.69 -10.05
C VAL A 598 -12.83 -3.61 -9.53
N ALA A 599 -13.17 -4.68 -8.81
CA ALA A 599 -12.18 -5.64 -8.31
C ALA A 599 -11.43 -6.37 -9.44
N LEU A 600 -12.14 -6.81 -10.49
CA LEU A 600 -11.53 -7.46 -11.64
C LEU A 600 -10.62 -6.51 -12.42
N LEU A 601 -11.08 -5.28 -12.67
CA LEU A 601 -10.26 -4.25 -13.33
C LEU A 601 -9.02 -3.92 -12.51
N THR A 602 -9.15 -3.80 -11.19
CA THR A 602 -8.00 -3.53 -10.30
C THR A 602 -6.94 -4.63 -10.40
N LYS A 603 -7.34 -5.90 -10.56
CA LYS A 603 -6.39 -7.02 -10.72
C LYS A 603 -5.60 -6.98 -12.02
N THR A 604 -6.04 -6.21 -13.02
CA THR A 604 -5.30 -6.00 -14.27
C THR A 604 -4.27 -4.86 -14.17
N MET A 605 -4.38 -4.01 -13.15
CA MET A 605 -3.51 -2.85 -12.97
C MET A 605 -2.14 -3.27 -12.49
N ASN A 606 -1.10 -2.62 -13.03
CA ASN A 606 0.26 -2.78 -12.56
C ASN A 606 0.45 -2.04 -11.23
N LEU A 607 1.41 -2.48 -10.41
CA LEU A 607 1.78 -1.72 -9.21
C LEU A 607 2.47 -0.41 -9.61
N ALA A 608 2.15 0.67 -8.90
CA ALA A 608 2.93 1.90 -8.96
C ALA A 608 4.32 1.70 -8.32
N VAL A 609 5.35 2.30 -8.92
CA VAL A 609 6.75 2.09 -8.54
C VAL A 609 7.47 3.42 -8.36
N TYR A 610 8.34 3.48 -7.34
CA TYR A 610 9.32 4.57 -7.23
C TYR A 610 10.47 4.35 -8.20
N PHE A 611 11.04 5.44 -8.70
CA PHE A 611 12.17 5.39 -9.62
C PHE A 611 12.98 6.70 -9.57
N CYS A 612 14.21 6.63 -10.06
CA CYS A 612 15.05 7.79 -10.31
C CYS A 612 14.91 8.19 -11.78
N LEU A 613 14.62 9.46 -12.08
CA LEU A 613 14.30 9.93 -13.43
C LEU A 613 15.41 9.65 -14.44
N GLY A 614 16.67 9.96 -14.11
CA GLY A 614 17.82 9.72 -15.00
C GLY A 614 18.19 8.24 -15.18
N LEU A 615 17.60 7.33 -14.40
CA LEU A 615 17.78 5.88 -14.54
C LEU A 615 16.60 5.20 -15.24
N LEU A 616 15.55 5.95 -15.62
CA LEU A 616 14.43 5.40 -16.36
C LEU A 616 14.85 5.17 -17.83
N PRO A 617 14.75 3.94 -18.36
CA PRO A 617 14.97 3.69 -19.78
C PRO A 617 14.09 4.58 -20.67
N SER A 618 14.63 5.04 -21.79
CA SER A 618 13.96 5.96 -22.73
C SER A 618 12.62 5.45 -23.27
N GLU A 619 12.43 4.14 -23.32
CA GLU A 619 11.23 3.49 -23.83
C GLU A 619 10.07 3.51 -22.81
N LEU A 620 10.37 3.78 -21.54
CA LEU A 620 9.39 3.77 -20.46
C LEU A 620 8.90 5.17 -20.13
N SER A 621 7.57 5.31 -20.01
CA SER A 621 6.96 6.57 -19.58
C SER A 621 7.14 6.80 -18.07
N PRO A 622 7.50 8.03 -17.64
CA PRO A 622 7.48 8.44 -16.23
C PRO A 622 6.05 8.70 -15.71
N SER A 623 5.04 8.64 -16.58
CA SER A 623 3.66 8.98 -16.24
C SER A 623 3.01 8.04 -15.23
N HIS A 624 2.01 8.59 -14.54
CA HIS A 624 1.17 7.87 -13.61
C HIS A 624 -0.19 7.57 -14.25
N TYR A 625 -0.36 6.35 -14.78
CA TYR A 625 -1.55 5.93 -15.55
C TYR A 625 -2.88 6.31 -14.89
N ALA A 626 -3.13 5.83 -13.66
CA ALA A 626 -4.43 6.08 -13.00
C ALA A 626 -4.68 7.54 -12.62
N LEU A 627 -3.64 8.35 -12.38
CA LEU A 627 -3.82 9.76 -12.03
C LEU A 627 -3.90 10.65 -13.29
N ASN A 628 -3.58 10.07 -14.45
CA ASN A 628 -3.32 10.75 -15.71
C ASN A 628 -2.38 11.96 -15.57
N MET A 629 -1.27 11.78 -14.86
CA MET A 629 -0.25 12.81 -14.63
C MET A 629 1.07 12.41 -15.33
N GLN A 630 1.74 13.36 -15.97
CA GLN A 630 3.04 13.12 -16.62
C GLN A 630 4.16 12.86 -15.61
N LEU A 631 4.14 13.56 -14.48
CA LEU A 631 5.11 13.44 -13.40
C LEU A 631 4.36 13.41 -12.07
N TYR A 632 4.80 12.54 -11.16
CA TYR A 632 4.26 12.42 -9.82
C TYR A 632 5.34 11.93 -8.87
N THR A 633 5.24 12.31 -7.59
CA THR A 633 6.11 11.80 -6.52
C THR A 633 5.33 11.79 -5.20
N HIS A 634 5.97 11.38 -4.11
CA HIS A 634 5.43 11.53 -2.77
C HIS A 634 6.29 12.50 -1.96
N PHE A 635 5.63 13.51 -1.39
CA PHE A 635 6.23 14.57 -0.58
C PHE A 635 5.47 14.78 0.75
N THR A 636 4.18 14.48 0.77
CA THR A 636 3.24 14.93 1.80
C THR A 636 3.13 14.06 3.05
N SER A 637 3.97 13.04 3.22
CA SER A 637 3.92 12.19 4.42
C SER A 637 5.29 11.66 4.90
N PRO A 638 6.26 12.54 5.21
CA PRO A 638 7.62 12.14 5.57
C PRO A 638 7.75 11.52 6.96
N ILE A 639 6.77 11.61 7.86
CA ILE A 639 6.80 10.93 9.16
C ILE A 639 6.68 9.42 8.97
N ARG A 640 5.93 8.99 7.95
CA ARG A 640 5.56 7.59 7.71
C ARG A 640 6.06 7.00 6.40
N ARG A 641 6.75 7.76 5.55
CA ARG A 641 7.33 7.29 4.29
C ARG A 641 8.72 7.88 4.03
N TYR A 642 9.71 7.02 3.85
CA TYR A 642 11.09 7.42 3.60
C TYR A 642 11.27 8.06 2.22
N ALA A 643 10.45 7.66 1.24
CA ALA A 643 10.39 8.28 -0.08
C ALA A 643 10.23 9.81 0.01
N ASP A 644 9.31 10.26 0.87
CA ASP A 644 9.04 11.68 1.09
C ASP A 644 10.23 12.39 1.75
N VAL A 645 10.95 11.72 2.65
CA VAL A 645 12.19 12.26 3.25
C VAL A 645 13.27 12.50 2.18
N ILE A 646 13.43 11.58 1.22
CA ILE A 646 14.33 11.77 0.07
C ILE A 646 13.91 12.99 -0.75
N VAL A 647 12.61 13.09 -1.06
CA VAL A 647 12.05 14.21 -1.85
C VAL A 647 12.21 15.54 -1.13
N HIS A 648 12.03 15.61 0.19
CA HIS A 648 12.31 16.82 1.00
C HIS A 648 13.77 17.27 0.88
N ARG A 649 14.72 16.33 0.92
CA ARG A 649 16.15 16.63 0.74
C ARG A 649 16.43 17.15 -0.67
N GLN A 650 15.85 16.51 -1.69
CA GLN A 650 16.00 16.96 -3.07
C GLN A 650 15.41 18.34 -3.29
N LEU A 651 14.21 18.61 -2.75
CA LEU A 651 13.59 19.93 -2.80
C LEU A 651 14.48 21.00 -2.15
N SER A 652 15.06 20.70 -0.98
CA SER A 652 16.03 21.57 -0.32
C SER A 652 17.21 21.91 -1.22
N ALA A 653 17.77 20.91 -1.91
CA ALA A 653 18.87 21.10 -2.85
C ALA A 653 18.45 21.97 -4.05
N THR A 654 17.23 21.79 -4.58
CA THR A 654 16.75 22.65 -5.67
C THR A 654 16.57 24.11 -5.24
N LEU A 655 16.17 24.36 -3.99
CA LEU A 655 16.01 25.71 -3.47
C LEU A 655 17.36 26.39 -3.24
N ALA A 656 18.32 25.67 -2.67
CA ALA A 656 19.69 26.18 -2.49
C ALA A 656 20.36 26.51 -3.83
N LYS A 657 20.11 25.71 -4.87
CA LYS A 657 20.59 25.99 -6.23
C LYS A 657 19.94 27.24 -6.82
N GLU A 658 18.62 27.37 -6.68
CA GLU A 658 17.90 28.56 -7.15
C GLU A 658 18.36 29.85 -6.46
N GLU A 659 18.66 29.80 -5.17
CA GLU A 659 19.24 30.93 -4.44
C GLU A 659 20.66 31.27 -4.90
N SER A 660 21.47 30.26 -5.27
CA SER A 660 22.81 30.48 -5.80
C SER A 660 22.82 31.01 -7.24
N ASP A 661 21.77 30.73 -8.01
CA ASP A 661 21.62 31.17 -9.40
C ASP A 661 21.04 32.61 -9.50
N ARG A 662 20.42 33.12 -8.43
CA ARG A 662 19.89 34.49 -8.30
C ARG A 662 20.95 35.45 -7.75
#